data_AF-A0A8T3XNN8-F1
#
_entry.id   AF-A0A8T3XNN8-F1
#
_cell.length_a   1.000
_cell.length_b   1.000
_cell.length_c   1.000
_cell.angle_alpha   90.00
_cell.angle_beta   90.00
_cell.angle_gamma   90.00
#
_symmetry.space_group_name_H-M   'P 1'
#
loop_
_entity.id
_entity.type
_entity.pdbx_description
1 polymer ?
#
loop_
_entity_poly.entity_id
_entity_poly.type
_entity_poly.pdbx_seq_one_letter_code
_entity_poly.pdbx_strand_id
1 'polypeptide(L)'
;MFAKIKETFKKLELGLFEVFLGVLMVIGLAGYFGTISADLDWIDHTISFILFTYLFYKINITSILLGKASRLANFAIIISYFSLFFKDILSYTSSNAPHLKFLIFVKNAYEFLGRDLALANLAAFYLGILGIFLISIYITGKIEISHPSLLYALHQKQIRHRLAKFLLVFASLLGFYYFIFNMILEWLEFVMDDPIIATGAIFFIYKVSKHREKFHSDNFIFKIGDFSTKLYAKFVSLFHYRKTLPLAISGLLILHAVSDLGVFAYSLIFLKENFYLEFLKGSHVPFLRLFLSDIGVLPSFAVIPLLIVYLFNALSLVIFLIIPVIVWIRMFSQKELHLNRICLFFIYSSAAAYMLMPSYIIKPLEQSSLVGVDILSASLLESGSAIDNFFPDKPTMALAVSLIAVSFGLLVYLLSKNNSIKKELYAISIIGGMAFYTIYLYYFFSSLLSYFYDSIVSIIFTPHFLIGIVLLIFLALSALFYIGGYLTFLYEIVKEYHRQKSPEKMDDEMFTAIKKIRKFEKSLFRAKKAQLVGEVFKYALIGMVSVAVIVMGYKMIDVVKERGCRTEIAKFEIELRDMDKSVRYGAKELKAYEAPCNADRIYFFDLNRNINPEDFKEVPIIKDTLKNSGGSNVFIVKNDDVKRSFYAGNLEMVYPYHICFVPKFGKISFFLEGAGKSAKVASACSQPECTFIPIDISDDEARRIVKEAIEFGCSNCPSDFDREIEKIKITRQNVEMFRKFTFCDGITTVEITIRPKKNAEVKNFRFYEFIPKSCIDDLNTYLAENVEGNVEIRADPLIMWQFEDISGEKKISYKLSAELNDECKQAIQGLGISQFIEEKAQEEEIPEENTPPTIGNLPDVSVSGIGLRKNVISNLWKYAQDKETNAQRLVYTIIDQTSKNLVDCAINNEKHIDCEVKQNRDGFSRVTIQVDDFEFQDRAVFNVEVTQFCKRHEKKGCIGDVVFWFDSCQSQEEFVESCSSGEVCREGECEKYCAPNVGKKCEDDKIYWVDSCGKKGSIHFDCRDNLARNQCRNAQCCVGNFFCQTP
;
A
#
# COMPACT_ATOMS: atom_id res chain seq x y z
N MET A 1 -18.60 15.82 51.81
CA MET A 1 -19.44 14.60 51.82
C MET A 1 -19.98 14.25 50.42
N PHE A 2 -20.70 15.14 49.74
CA PHE A 2 -21.22 14.92 48.37
C PHE A 2 -20.14 14.56 47.32
N ALA A 3 -18.96 15.18 47.36
CA ALA A 3 -17.86 14.81 46.46
C ALA A 3 -17.36 13.37 46.69
N LYS A 4 -17.30 12.95 47.96
CA LYS A 4 -16.89 11.59 48.37
C LYS A 4 -17.96 10.55 47.99
N ILE A 5 -19.25 10.89 48.11
CA ILE A 5 -20.37 10.05 47.65
C ILE A 5 -20.35 9.94 46.13
N LYS A 6 -20.13 11.03 45.39
CA LYS A 6 -20.01 11.03 43.92
C LYS A 6 -18.83 10.19 43.44
N GLU A 7 -17.70 10.26 44.13
CA GLU A 7 -16.52 9.42 43.81
C GLU A 7 -16.77 7.94 44.13
N THR A 8 -17.47 7.65 45.24
CA THR A 8 -17.82 6.26 45.61
C THR A 8 -18.84 5.68 44.65
N PHE A 9 -19.86 6.45 44.24
CA PHE A 9 -20.80 6.06 43.20
C PHE A 9 -20.11 5.82 41.86
N LYS A 10 -19.14 6.67 41.48
CA LYS A 10 -18.38 6.50 40.24
C LYS A 10 -17.50 5.24 40.26
N LYS A 11 -16.91 4.89 41.42
CA LYS A 11 -16.18 3.63 41.61
C LYS A 11 -17.10 2.41 41.61
N LEU A 12 -18.29 2.52 42.20
CA LEU A 12 -19.29 1.44 42.22
C LEU A 12 -19.90 1.21 40.82
N GLU A 13 -20.15 2.28 40.07
CA GLU A 13 -20.67 2.27 38.69
C GLU A 13 -19.66 1.62 37.72
N LEU A 14 -18.37 1.93 37.87
CA LEU A 14 -17.30 1.25 37.15
C LEU A 14 -17.22 -0.24 37.49
N GLY A 15 -17.30 -0.61 38.76
CA GLY A 15 -17.25 -2.02 39.18
C GLY A 15 -18.46 -2.84 38.69
N LEU A 16 -19.66 -2.26 38.69
CA LEU A 16 -20.87 -2.96 38.29
C LEU A 16 -20.92 -3.19 36.77
N PHE A 17 -20.43 -2.23 35.98
CA PHE A 17 -20.28 -2.39 34.53
C PHE A 17 -19.24 -3.48 34.19
N GLU A 18 -18.10 -3.50 34.88
CA GLU A 18 -17.07 -4.53 34.68
C GLU A 18 -17.57 -5.94 35.06
N VAL A 19 -18.32 -6.06 36.17
CA VAL A 19 -18.95 -7.33 36.57
C VAL A 19 -19.97 -7.77 35.54
N PHE A 20 -20.83 -6.87 35.06
CA PHE A 20 -21.83 -7.18 34.04
C PHE A 20 -21.19 -7.64 32.73
N LEU A 21 -20.15 -6.94 32.26
CA LEU A 21 -19.38 -7.34 31.09
C LEU A 21 -18.69 -8.70 31.31
N GLY A 22 -18.15 -8.94 32.50
CA GLY A 22 -17.56 -10.22 32.87
C GLY A 22 -18.58 -11.38 32.84
N VAL A 23 -19.82 -11.13 33.29
CA VAL A 23 -20.91 -12.11 33.22
C VAL A 23 -21.27 -12.41 31.76
N LEU A 24 -21.44 -11.38 30.92
CA LEU A 24 -21.66 -11.58 29.47
C LEU A 24 -20.51 -12.36 28.82
N MET A 25 -19.26 -12.09 29.20
CA MET A 25 -18.12 -12.87 28.70
C MET A 25 -18.16 -14.34 29.15
N VAL A 26 -18.62 -14.64 30.36
CA VAL A 26 -18.78 -16.03 30.82
C VAL A 26 -19.94 -16.71 30.10
N ILE A 27 -21.03 -15.99 29.85
CA ILE A 27 -22.17 -16.46 29.06
C ILE A 27 -21.70 -16.75 27.63
N GLY A 28 -21.13 -15.80 26.89
CA GLY A 28 -20.61 -16.08 25.54
C GLY A 28 -19.56 -17.22 25.50
N LEU A 29 -18.71 -17.38 26.52
CA LEU A 29 -17.81 -18.54 26.61
C LEU A 29 -18.57 -19.86 26.81
N ALA A 30 -19.58 -19.89 27.66
CA ALA A 30 -20.38 -21.08 27.87
C ALA A 30 -21.30 -21.38 26.66
N GLY A 31 -21.73 -20.35 25.93
CA GLY A 31 -22.44 -20.39 24.66
C GLY A 31 -21.57 -21.01 23.58
N TYR A 32 -20.31 -20.57 23.50
CA TYR A 32 -19.26 -21.15 22.66
C TYR A 32 -19.15 -22.67 22.85
N PHE A 33 -19.13 -23.16 24.10
CA PHE A 33 -19.05 -24.60 24.41
C PHE A 33 -20.41 -25.34 24.32
N GLY A 34 -21.51 -24.66 23.97
CA GLY A 34 -22.84 -25.27 23.83
C GLY A 34 -23.46 -25.72 25.14
N THR A 35 -23.03 -25.13 26.25
CA THR A 35 -23.46 -25.51 27.61
C THR A 35 -24.61 -24.64 28.15
N ILE A 36 -25.07 -23.68 27.35
CA ILE A 36 -26.06 -22.68 27.75
C ILE A 36 -27.48 -23.13 27.47
N SER A 37 -28.39 -22.85 28.41
CA SER A 37 -29.83 -22.98 28.21
C SER A 37 -30.36 -21.91 27.27
N ALA A 38 -31.35 -22.24 26.44
CA ALA A 38 -32.00 -21.29 25.51
C ALA A 38 -32.43 -19.95 26.17
N ASP A 39 -32.80 -19.95 27.46
CA ASP A 39 -33.11 -18.70 28.19
C ASP A 39 -31.93 -17.74 28.30
N LEU A 40 -30.74 -18.27 28.60
CA LEU A 40 -29.52 -17.49 28.76
C LEU A 40 -28.95 -17.07 27.40
N ASP A 41 -29.08 -17.93 26.39
CA ASP A 41 -28.73 -17.61 24.99
C ASP A 41 -29.56 -16.42 24.48
N TRP A 42 -30.87 -16.47 24.70
CA TRP A 42 -31.77 -15.38 24.33
C TRP A 42 -31.48 -14.07 25.07
N ILE A 43 -31.15 -14.15 26.37
CA ILE A 43 -30.76 -12.98 27.18
C ILE A 43 -29.50 -12.35 26.62
N ASP A 44 -28.49 -13.16 26.28
CA ASP A 44 -27.21 -12.70 25.75
C ASP A 44 -27.42 -11.90 24.45
N HIS A 45 -28.08 -12.52 23.47
CA HIS A 45 -28.40 -11.91 22.19
C HIS A 45 -29.22 -10.62 22.34
N THR A 46 -30.23 -10.62 23.21
CA THR A 46 -31.08 -9.45 23.46
C THR A 46 -30.29 -8.29 24.09
N ILE A 47 -29.43 -8.57 25.07
CA ILE A 47 -28.58 -7.57 25.70
C ILE A 47 -27.59 -7.02 24.68
N SER A 48 -26.97 -7.88 23.86
CA SER A 48 -26.08 -7.49 22.76
C SER A 48 -26.80 -6.52 21.81
N PHE A 49 -28.01 -6.83 21.33
CA PHE A 49 -28.78 -5.91 20.48
C PHE A 49 -29.06 -4.55 21.13
N ILE A 50 -29.41 -4.52 22.42
CA ILE A 50 -29.66 -3.27 23.15
C ILE A 50 -28.37 -2.45 23.25
N LEU A 51 -27.25 -3.08 23.60
CA LEU A 51 -25.95 -2.42 23.72
C LEU A 51 -25.47 -1.86 22.38
N PHE A 52 -25.64 -2.58 21.27
CA PHE A 52 -25.28 -2.06 19.94
C PHE A 52 -26.20 -0.95 19.47
N THR A 53 -27.50 -1.09 19.71
CA THR A 53 -28.47 -0.02 19.42
C THR A 53 -28.09 1.26 20.18
N TYR A 54 -27.69 1.13 21.45
CA TYR A 54 -27.17 2.24 22.25
C TYR A 54 -25.83 2.79 21.73
N LEU A 55 -24.93 1.92 21.25
CA LEU A 55 -23.67 2.34 20.63
C LEU A 55 -23.93 3.19 19.38
N PHE A 56 -24.83 2.77 18.49
CA PHE A 56 -25.25 3.56 17.32
C PHE A 56 -25.86 4.91 17.70
N TYR A 57 -26.58 4.97 18.82
CA TYR A 57 -27.07 6.23 19.37
C TYR A 57 -25.93 7.17 19.77
N LYS A 58 -24.88 6.64 20.42
CA LYS A 58 -23.69 7.42 20.81
C LYS A 58 -22.85 7.89 19.63
N ILE A 59 -22.78 7.09 18.58
CA ILE A 59 -22.03 7.38 17.36
C ILE A 59 -22.56 8.62 16.62
N ASN A 60 -23.83 8.99 16.83
CA ASN A 60 -24.52 10.09 16.14
C ASN A 60 -24.55 9.89 14.60
N ILE A 61 -25.40 9.00 14.11
CA ILE A 61 -25.58 8.69 12.68
C ILE A 61 -25.72 9.95 11.81
N THR A 62 -26.46 10.97 12.27
CA THR A 62 -26.61 12.24 11.55
C THR A 62 -25.30 12.99 11.39
N SER A 63 -24.37 12.86 12.33
CA SER A 63 -23.03 13.46 12.22
C SER A 63 -22.25 12.82 11.07
N ILE A 64 -22.34 11.49 10.92
CA ILE A 64 -21.69 10.77 9.82
C ILE A 64 -22.32 11.15 8.48
N LEU A 65 -23.65 11.13 8.41
CA LEU A 65 -24.37 11.34 7.15
C LEU A 65 -24.41 12.81 6.71
N LEU A 66 -24.58 13.75 7.65
CA LEU A 66 -24.88 15.17 7.38
C LEU A 66 -23.82 16.15 7.92
N GLY A 67 -22.87 15.68 8.73
CA GLY A 67 -21.82 16.52 9.34
C GLY A 67 -22.29 17.30 10.57
N LYS A 68 -23.58 17.21 10.91
CA LYS A 68 -24.20 17.86 12.06
C LYS A 68 -24.95 16.85 12.92
N ALA A 69 -24.63 16.83 14.21
CA ALA A 69 -25.33 16.00 15.17
C ALA A 69 -26.74 16.58 15.47
N SER A 70 -27.77 15.73 15.43
CA SER A 70 -29.13 16.05 15.83
C SER A 70 -29.68 14.93 16.69
N ARG A 71 -29.83 15.18 18.00
CA ARG A 71 -30.25 14.17 18.96
C ARG A 71 -31.63 13.59 18.63
N LEU A 72 -32.59 14.44 18.26
CA LEU A 72 -33.94 14.01 17.88
C LEU A 72 -33.90 13.14 16.62
N ALA A 73 -33.15 13.54 15.60
CA ALA A 73 -33.07 12.78 14.36
C ALA A 73 -32.34 11.44 14.56
N ASN A 74 -31.26 11.41 15.35
CA ASN A 74 -30.58 10.16 15.70
C ASN A 74 -31.50 9.19 16.42
N PHE A 75 -32.26 9.68 17.41
CA PHE A 75 -33.23 8.85 18.13
C PHE A 75 -34.30 8.28 17.20
N ALA A 76 -34.89 9.11 16.34
CA ALA A 76 -35.90 8.69 15.37
C ALA A 76 -35.36 7.70 14.33
N ILE A 77 -34.14 7.92 13.82
CA ILE A 77 -33.46 6.99 12.91
C ILE A 77 -33.28 5.63 13.57
N ILE A 78 -32.83 5.60 14.82
CA ILE A 78 -32.56 4.35 15.53
C ILE A 78 -33.83 3.57 15.83
N ILE A 79 -34.91 4.23 16.26
CA ILE A 79 -36.22 3.57 16.41
C ILE A 79 -36.67 2.98 15.07
N SER A 80 -36.49 3.72 13.98
CA SER A 80 -36.89 3.26 12.65
C SER A 80 -36.06 2.04 12.21
N TYR A 81 -34.75 2.07 12.43
CA TYR A 81 -33.85 0.95 12.11
C TYR A 81 -34.12 -0.27 12.98
N PHE A 82 -34.33 -0.08 14.28
CA PHE A 82 -34.70 -1.16 15.19
C PHE A 82 -36.05 -1.78 14.79
N SER A 83 -37.01 -0.98 14.32
CA SER A 83 -38.28 -1.50 13.79
C SER A 83 -38.09 -2.36 12.54
N LEU A 84 -37.15 -2.02 11.65
CA LEU A 84 -36.84 -2.86 10.48
C LEU A 84 -36.13 -4.16 10.87
N PHE A 85 -35.22 -4.09 11.84
CA PHE A 85 -34.48 -5.24 12.38
C PHE A 85 -35.35 -6.14 13.29
N PHE A 86 -36.47 -5.64 13.80
CA PHE A 86 -37.32 -6.36 14.76
C PHE A 86 -37.81 -7.71 14.23
N LYS A 87 -37.94 -7.87 12.90
CA LYS A 87 -38.27 -9.16 12.27
C LYS A 87 -37.25 -10.25 12.61
N ASP A 88 -35.98 -9.90 12.71
CA ASP A 88 -34.88 -10.85 12.93
C ASP A 88 -34.88 -11.27 14.40
N ILE A 89 -35.14 -10.32 15.32
CA ILE A 89 -35.41 -10.61 16.75
C ILE A 89 -36.61 -11.53 16.92
N LEU A 90 -37.72 -11.29 16.19
CA LEU A 90 -38.90 -12.15 16.23
C LEU A 90 -38.62 -13.55 15.68
N SER A 91 -37.85 -13.64 14.60
CA SER A 91 -37.42 -14.92 13.99
C SER A 91 -36.53 -15.72 14.95
N TYR A 92 -35.55 -15.08 15.56
CA TYR A 92 -34.67 -15.70 16.56
C TYR A 92 -35.42 -16.08 17.84
N THR A 93 -36.34 -15.23 18.30
CA THR A 93 -37.20 -15.58 19.45
C THR A 93 -38.12 -16.75 19.10
N SER A 94 -38.59 -16.84 17.85
CA SER A 94 -39.43 -17.93 17.35
C SER A 94 -38.71 -19.28 17.39
N SER A 95 -37.44 -19.33 16.99
CA SER A 95 -36.67 -20.58 17.00
C SER A 95 -36.38 -21.04 18.43
N ASN A 96 -36.16 -20.11 19.36
CA ASN A 96 -35.82 -20.41 20.75
C ASN A 96 -37.02 -20.61 21.68
N ALA A 97 -38.19 -20.03 21.35
CA ALA A 97 -39.38 -20.04 22.21
C ALA A 97 -39.81 -21.43 22.74
N PRO A 98 -39.75 -22.53 21.95
CA PRO A 98 -40.07 -23.86 22.45
C PRO A 98 -39.13 -24.36 23.56
N HIS A 99 -37.92 -23.82 23.63
CA HIS A 99 -36.85 -24.25 24.53
C HIS A 99 -36.69 -23.35 25.77
N LEU A 100 -37.38 -22.20 25.83
CA LEU A 100 -37.39 -21.30 26.98
C LEU A 100 -38.13 -21.91 28.18
N LYS A 101 -37.44 -22.01 29.33
CA LYS A 101 -37.99 -22.59 30.58
C LYS A 101 -38.23 -21.53 31.65
N PHE A 102 -37.40 -20.50 31.74
CA PHE A 102 -37.43 -19.50 32.81
C PHE A 102 -38.17 -18.23 32.38
N LEU A 103 -38.04 -17.81 31.13
CA LEU A 103 -38.62 -16.57 30.60
C LEU A 103 -40.06 -16.75 30.09
N ILE A 104 -40.95 -17.21 30.98
CA ILE A 104 -42.37 -17.46 30.66
C ILE A 104 -43.05 -16.21 30.08
N PHE A 105 -42.69 -15.01 30.55
CA PHE A 105 -43.25 -13.77 30.00
C PHE A 105 -42.84 -13.54 28.53
N VAL A 106 -41.58 -13.82 28.18
CA VAL A 106 -41.08 -13.69 26.80
C VAL A 106 -41.80 -14.69 25.92
N LYS A 107 -41.94 -15.94 26.39
CA LYS A 107 -42.73 -16.96 25.72
C LYS A 107 -44.17 -16.51 25.48
N ASN A 108 -44.86 -15.98 26.49
CA ASN A 108 -46.25 -15.51 26.34
C ASN A 108 -46.36 -14.30 25.40
N ALA A 109 -45.43 -13.35 25.49
CA ALA A 109 -45.37 -12.20 24.59
C ALA A 109 -45.09 -12.64 23.15
N TYR A 110 -44.21 -13.62 22.97
CA TYR A 110 -43.94 -14.22 21.68
C TYR A 110 -45.13 -15.02 21.17
N GLU A 111 -45.78 -15.86 21.96
CA GLU A 111 -46.99 -16.59 21.55
C GLU A 111 -48.11 -15.63 21.14
N PHE A 112 -48.19 -14.45 21.77
CA PHE A 112 -49.08 -13.39 21.34
C PHE A 112 -48.69 -12.79 19.98
N LEU A 113 -47.41 -12.42 19.80
CA LEU A 113 -46.90 -11.86 18.54
C LEU A 113 -46.84 -12.89 17.39
N GLY A 114 -46.66 -14.16 17.73
CA GLY A 114 -46.47 -15.29 16.84
C GLY A 114 -47.77 -15.84 16.28
N ARG A 115 -48.92 -15.57 16.92
CA ARG A 115 -50.26 -15.86 16.35
C ARG A 115 -50.40 -15.29 14.94
N ASP A 116 -49.83 -14.11 14.71
CA ASP A 116 -49.78 -13.47 13.39
C ASP A 116 -48.36 -12.94 13.11
N LEU A 117 -47.34 -13.82 13.16
CA LEU A 117 -45.93 -13.45 12.91
C LEU A 117 -45.75 -12.66 11.61
N ALA A 118 -46.48 -13.04 10.55
CA ALA A 118 -46.46 -12.34 9.27
C ALA A 118 -46.95 -10.89 9.40
N LEU A 119 -48.04 -10.66 10.17
CA LEU A 119 -48.57 -9.31 10.41
C LEU A 119 -47.61 -8.48 11.27
N ALA A 120 -47.01 -9.08 12.30
CA ALA A 120 -46.04 -8.41 13.16
C ALA A 120 -44.80 -7.96 12.36
N ASN A 121 -44.24 -8.85 11.52
CA ASN A 121 -43.11 -8.54 10.63
C ASN A 121 -43.48 -7.45 9.62
N LEU A 122 -44.68 -7.55 9.03
CA LEU A 122 -45.19 -6.56 8.09
C LEU A 122 -45.36 -5.18 8.75
N ALA A 123 -45.96 -5.13 9.94
CA ALA A 123 -46.17 -3.91 10.70
C ALA A 123 -44.85 -3.26 11.10
N ALA A 124 -43.90 -4.05 11.62
CA ALA A 124 -42.56 -3.58 11.98
C ALA A 124 -41.81 -3.00 10.77
N PHE A 125 -41.89 -3.68 9.62
CA PHE A 125 -41.32 -3.21 8.37
C PHE A 125 -41.93 -1.86 7.94
N TYR A 126 -43.26 -1.74 7.90
CA TYR A 126 -43.93 -0.48 7.51
C TYR A 126 -43.63 0.66 8.48
N LEU A 127 -43.62 0.41 9.79
CA LEU A 127 -43.26 1.41 10.80
C LEU A 127 -41.83 1.90 10.61
N GLY A 128 -40.89 0.99 10.34
CA GLY A 128 -39.50 1.32 10.06
C GLY A 128 -39.34 2.17 8.80
N ILE A 129 -39.94 1.76 7.67
CA ILE A 129 -39.86 2.52 6.41
C ILE A 129 -40.57 3.88 6.53
N LEU A 130 -41.74 3.94 7.16
CA LEU A 130 -42.45 5.20 7.41
C LEU A 130 -41.62 6.13 8.29
N GLY A 131 -40.97 5.59 9.33
CA GLY A 131 -40.05 6.34 10.18
C GLY A 131 -38.87 6.94 9.41
N ILE A 132 -38.19 6.15 8.57
CA ILE A 132 -37.11 6.62 7.69
C ILE A 132 -37.62 7.69 6.70
N PHE A 133 -38.82 7.50 6.14
CA PHE A 133 -39.43 8.46 5.22
C PHE A 133 -39.70 9.81 5.90
N LEU A 134 -40.39 9.80 7.05
CA LEU A 134 -40.71 11.02 7.81
C LEU A 134 -39.45 11.74 8.28
N ILE A 135 -38.45 11.02 8.78
CA ILE A 135 -37.19 11.65 9.22
C ILE A 135 -36.38 12.20 8.05
N SER A 136 -36.46 11.58 6.87
CA SER A 136 -35.83 12.11 5.65
C SER A 136 -36.45 13.43 5.21
N ILE A 137 -37.77 13.59 5.33
CA ILE A 137 -38.45 14.88 5.10
C ILE A 137 -37.95 15.93 6.12
N TYR A 138 -37.93 15.57 7.40
CA TYR A 138 -37.46 16.45 8.47
C TYR A 138 -36.01 16.91 8.25
N ILE A 139 -35.10 15.98 7.98
CA ILE A 139 -33.68 16.26 7.70
C ILE A 139 -33.55 17.18 6.49
N THR A 140 -34.28 16.89 5.41
CA THR A 140 -34.24 17.69 4.18
C THR A 140 -34.62 19.15 4.44
N GLY A 141 -35.63 19.39 5.27
CA GLY A 141 -36.14 20.74 5.57
C GLY A 141 -35.42 21.48 6.70
N LYS A 142 -34.87 20.78 7.70
CA LYS A 142 -34.36 21.39 8.94
C LYS A 142 -32.85 21.27 9.14
N ILE A 143 -32.18 20.35 8.44
CA ILE A 143 -30.74 20.12 8.63
C ILE A 143 -30.01 20.47 7.33
N GLU A 144 -29.01 21.33 7.47
CA GLU A 144 -28.07 21.65 6.41
C GLU A 144 -26.97 20.58 6.35
N ILE A 145 -26.60 20.19 5.13
CA ILE A 145 -25.50 19.25 4.91
C ILE A 145 -24.20 20.06 5.07
N SER A 146 -23.38 19.66 6.03
CA SER A 146 -22.13 20.33 6.39
C SER A 146 -20.92 19.44 6.06
N HIS A 147 -19.77 20.07 5.84
CA HIS A 147 -18.49 19.36 5.71
C HIS A 147 -17.85 19.23 7.10
N PRO A 148 -17.30 18.05 7.46
CA PRO A 148 -17.23 16.80 6.69
C PRO A 148 -18.47 15.90 6.85
N SER A 149 -18.94 15.23 5.79
CA SER A 149 -20.04 14.24 5.87
C SER A 149 -20.15 13.33 4.64
N LEU A 150 -20.84 12.18 4.77
CA LEU A 150 -21.08 11.26 3.66
C LEU A 150 -21.86 11.91 2.51
N LEU A 151 -22.94 12.63 2.82
CA LEU A 151 -23.74 13.29 1.80
C LEU A 151 -22.96 14.40 1.09
N TYR A 152 -22.07 15.10 1.80
CA TYR A 152 -21.16 16.06 1.18
C TYR A 152 -20.12 15.36 0.28
N ALA A 153 -19.59 14.21 0.70
CA ALA A 153 -18.63 13.43 -0.09
C ALA A 153 -19.25 12.87 -1.38
N LEU A 154 -20.51 12.45 -1.33
CA LEU A 154 -21.29 12.00 -2.50
C LEU A 154 -21.66 13.15 -3.43
N HIS A 155 -21.95 14.34 -2.89
CA HIS A 155 -22.42 15.46 -3.70
C HIS A 155 -21.91 16.83 -3.18
N GLN A 156 -20.88 17.35 -3.86
CA GLN A 156 -20.16 18.57 -3.45
C GLN A 156 -20.94 19.88 -3.72
N LYS A 157 -21.84 19.89 -4.72
CA LYS A 157 -22.63 21.09 -5.06
C LYS A 157 -23.90 21.14 -4.21
N GLN A 158 -24.34 22.32 -3.79
CA GLN A 158 -25.63 22.44 -3.10
C GLN A 158 -26.77 21.92 -4.00
N ILE A 159 -27.44 20.85 -3.57
CA ILE A 159 -28.62 20.33 -4.26
C ILE A 159 -29.75 21.33 -4.08
N ARG A 160 -29.98 22.18 -5.10
CA ARG A 160 -31.05 23.19 -5.08
C ARG A 160 -32.45 22.57 -5.03
N HIS A 161 -32.65 21.41 -5.65
CA HIS A 161 -33.96 20.75 -5.68
C HIS A 161 -34.24 19.97 -4.40
N ARG A 162 -35.27 20.39 -3.65
CA ARG A 162 -35.69 19.73 -2.40
C ARG A 162 -36.00 18.24 -2.58
N LEU A 163 -36.61 17.86 -3.71
CA LEU A 163 -36.93 16.47 -4.02
C LEU A 163 -35.66 15.63 -4.20
N ALA A 164 -34.66 16.12 -4.93
CA ALA A 164 -33.39 15.41 -5.10
C ALA A 164 -32.62 15.30 -3.77
N LYS A 165 -32.65 16.35 -2.94
CA LYS A 165 -32.08 16.29 -1.58
C LYS A 165 -32.79 15.25 -0.72
N PHE A 166 -34.12 15.21 -0.76
CA PHE A 166 -34.94 14.22 -0.06
C PHE A 166 -34.62 12.80 -0.51
N LEU A 167 -34.61 12.52 -1.82
CA LEU A 167 -34.31 11.20 -2.36
C LEU A 167 -32.90 10.75 -1.99
N LEU A 168 -31.91 11.65 -2.03
CA LEU A 168 -30.54 11.33 -1.63
C LEU A 168 -30.43 11.04 -0.13
N VAL A 169 -31.09 11.82 0.74
CA VAL A 169 -31.14 11.58 2.19
C VAL A 169 -31.83 10.25 2.49
N PHE A 170 -32.99 10.00 1.88
CA PHE A 170 -33.75 8.78 2.04
C PHE A 170 -32.95 7.55 1.61
N ALA A 171 -32.35 7.57 0.42
CA ALA A 171 -31.50 6.51 -0.08
C ALA A 171 -30.25 6.30 0.79
N SER A 172 -29.65 7.37 1.32
CA SER A 172 -28.49 7.26 2.21
C SER A 172 -28.85 6.67 3.57
N LEU A 173 -29.99 7.03 4.15
CA LEU A 173 -30.48 6.42 5.39
C LEU A 173 -30.85 4.95 5.18
N LEU A 174 -31.47 4.63 4.05
CA LEU A 174 -31.83 3.26 3.72
C LEU A 174 -30.58 2.40 3.46
N GLY A 175 -29.59 2.94 2.74
CA GLY A 175 -28.29 2.28 2.53
C GLY A 175 -27.48 2.13 3.81
N PHE A 176 -27.49 3.13 4.71
CA PHE A 176 -26.84 3.01 6.02
C PHE A 176 -27.51 1.94 6.89
N TYR A 177 -28.85 1.86 6.88
CA TYR A 177 -29.54 0.75 7.53
C TYR A 177 -29.05 -0.59 6.98
N TYR A 178 -29.15 -0.76 5.66
CA TYR A 178 -28.90 -2.06 5.02
C TYR A 178 -27.44 -2.53 5.12
N PHE A 179 -26.45 -1.68 4.80
CA PHE A 179 -25.04 -2.08 4.74
C PHE A 179 -24.25 -1.91 6.04
N ILE A 180 -24.74 -1.07 6.96
CA ILE A 180 -23.98 -0.76 8.19
C ILE A 180 -24.75 -1.25 9.39
N PHE A 181 -25.99 -0.79 9.62
CA PHE A 181 -26.72 -1.14 10.82
C PHE A 181 -27.12 -2.62 10.85
N ASN A 182 -27.79 -3.10 9.81
CA ASN A 182 -28.25 -4.48 9.68
C ASN A 182 -27.06 -5.44 9.70
N MET A 183 -26.08 -5.19 8.83
CA MET A 183 -24.86 -6.00 8.75
C MET A 183 -24.08 -6.02 10.06
N ILE A 184 -23.92 -4.90 10.78
CA ILE A 184 -23.21 -4.92 12.07
C ILE A 184 -24.00 -5.68 13.14
N LEU A 185 -25.33 -5.53 13.19
CA LEU A 185 -26.14 -6.26 14.17
C LEU A 185 -26.10 -7.77 13.90
N GLU A 186 -26.34 -8.18 12.65
CA GLU A 186 -26.25 -9.60 12.24
C GLU A 186 -24.82 -10.14 12.41
N TRP A 187 -23.79 -9.39 12.01
CA TRP A 187 -22.41 -9.83 12.14
C TRP A 187 -21.99 -10.03 13.59
N LEU A 188 -22.32 -9.07 14.44
CA LEU A 188 -21.81 -9.09 15.80
C LEU A 188 -22.52 -10.16 16.63
N GLU A 189 -23.79 -10.42 16.32
CA GLU A 189 -24.54 -11.59 16.77
C GLU A 189 -23.84 -12.91 16.36
N PHE A 190 -23.61 -13.15 15.07
CA PHE A 190 -23.18 -14.47 14.59
C PHE A 190 -21.68 -14.76 14.66
N VAL A 191 -20.83 -13.73 14.66
CA VAL A 191 -19.38 -13.88 14.44
C VAL A 191 -18.55 -13.37 15.61
N MET A 192 -19.02 -12.35 16.33
CA MET A 192 -18.19 -11.67 17.33
C MET A 192 -18.51 -12.08 18.76
N ASP A 193 -19.76 -12.41 19.11
CA ASP A 193 -20.10 -12.67 20.53
C ASP A 193 -19.28 -13.85 21.08
N ASP A 194 -19.55 -15.08 20.65
CA ASP A 194 -18.87 -16.26 21.20
C ASP A 194 -17.35 -16.34 20.91
N PRO A 195 -16.86 -16.15 19.67
CA PRO A 195 -15.44 -16.39 19.36
C PRO A 195 -14.50 -15.29 19.88
N ILE A 196 -14.91 -14.02 19.93
CA ILE A 196 -14.05 -12.94 20.45
C ILE A 196 -14.11 -12.89 21.95
N ILE A 197 -15.25 -13.18 22.56
CA ILE A 197 -15.32 -13.41 24.00
C ILE A 197 -14.43 -14.59 24.37
N ALA A 198 -14.51 -15.72 23.65
CA ALA A 198 -13.67 -16.88 23.93
C ALA A 198 -12.19 -16.61 23.69
N THR A 199 -11.81 -16.00 22.56
CA THR A 199 -10.42 -15.67 22.25
C THR A 199 -9.88 -14.60 23.21
N GLY A 200 -10.70 -13.60 23.52
CA GLY A 200 -10.41 -12.54 24.48
C GLY A 200 -10.22 -13.10 25.89
N ALA A 201 -11.07 -14.04 26.31
CA ALA A 201 -10.99 -14.73 27.59
C ALA A 201 -9.78 -15.67 27.66
N ILE A 202 -9.51 -16.49 26.65
CA ILE A 202 -8.33 -17.37 26.58
C ILE A 202 -7.06 -16.53 26.62
N PHE A 203 -7.00 -15.45 25.83
CA PHE A 203 -5.85 -14.54 25.83
C PHE A 203 -5.71 -13.80 27.15
N PHE A 204 -6.83 -13.38 27.77
CA PHE A 204 -6.86 -12.76 29.09
C PHE A 204 -6.34 -13.74 30.15
N ILE A 205 -6.84 -14.97 30.21
CA ILE A 205 -6.39 -16.04 31.12
C ILE A 205 -4.91 -16.35 30.88
N TYR A 206 -4.47 -16.52 29.63
CA TYR A 206 -3.07 -16.74 29.29
C TYR A 206 -2.18 -15.60 29.82
N LYS A 207 -2.55 -14.35 29.55
CA LYS A 207 -1.76 -13.17 29.92
C LYS A 207 -1.79 -12.90 31.43
N VAL A 208 -2.93 -13.11 32.08
CA VAL A 208 -3.11 -13.00 33.54
C VAL A 208 -2.32 -14.11 34.27
N SER A 209 -2.37 -15.36 33.77
CA SER A 209 -1.59 -16.45 34.37
C SER A 209 -0.08 -16.22 34.23
N LYS A 210 0.36 -15.64 33.10
CA LYS A 210 1.78 -15.43 32.82
C LYS A 210 2.35 -14.17 33.47
N HIS A 211 1.56 -13.11 33.70
CA HIS A 211 2.05 -11.78 34.10
C HIS A 211 1.21 -11.15 35.25
N ARG A 212 0.89 -11.96 36.28
CA ARG A 212 0.02 -11.57 37.40
C ARG A 212 0.48 -10.30 38.15
N GLU A 213 1.78 -10.01 38.18
CA GLU A 213 2.36 -8.86 38.92
C GLU A 213 2.41 -7.54 38.12
N LYS A 214 2.12 -7.53 36.81
CA LYS A 214 2.23 -6.34 35.96
C LYS A 214 0.88 -5.77 35.48
N PHE A 215 -0.24 -6.19 36.06
CA PHE A 215 -1.56 -5.67 35.74
C PHE A 215 -1.80 -4.32 36.44
N HIS A 216 -1.13 -3.26 35.96
CA HIS A 216 -1.54 -1.88 36.21
C HIS A 216 -2.71 -1.49 35.29
N SER A 217 -3.47 -0.47 35.69
CA SER A 217 -4.77 -0.02 35.16
C SER A 217 -4.84 0.41 33.67
N ASP A 218 -3.79 0.19 32.87
CA ASP A 218 -3.82 0.25 31.40
C ASP A 218 -4.36 -1.08 30.80
N ASN A 219 -5.44 -1.58 31.41
CA ASN A 219 -5.97 -2.93 31.25
C ASN A 219 -6.16 -3.28 29.77
N PHE A 220 -5.81 -4.51 29.41
CA PHE A 220 -5.93 -5.03 28.05
C PHE A 220 -7.33 -4.82 27.44
N ILE A 221 -8.39 -4.93 28.26
CA ILE A 221 -9.78 -4.64 27.87
C ILE A 221 -9.92 -3.18 27.41
N PHE A 222 -9.31 -2.23 28.13
CA PHE A 222 -9.28 -0.83 27.73
C PHE A 222 -8.50 -0.64 26.41
N LYS A 223 -7.40 -1.38 26.19
CA LYS A 223 -6.67 -1.35 24.91
C LYS A 223 -7.46 -1.93 23.74
N ILE A 224 -8.25 -2.99 23.95
CA ILE A 224 -9.18 -3.51 22.93
C ILE A 224 -10.29 -2.50 22.66
N GLY A 225 -10.89 -1.94 23.70
CA GLY A 225 -11.94 -0.92 23.58
C GLY A 225 -11.44 0.33 22.86
N ASP A 226 -10.25 0.81 23.21
CA ASP A 226 -9.59 1.95 22.57
C ASP A 226 -9.17 1.64 21.13
N PHE A 227 -8.68 0.42 20.85
CA PHE A 227 -8.41 -0.03 19.49
C PHE A 227 -9.67 -0.04 18.64
N SER A 228 -10.76 -0.64 19.13
CA SER A 228 -12.05 -0.67 18.44
C SER A 228 -12.60 0.74 18.21
N THR A 229 -12.55 1.60 19.22
CA THR A 229 -13.00 3.00 19.14
C THR A 229 -12.17 3.80 18.13
N LYS A 230 -10.85 3.65 18.14
CA LYS A 230 -9.94 4.32 17.18
C LYS A 230 -10.12 3.78 15.76
N LEU A 231 -10.24 2.46 15.60
CA LEU A 231 -10.51 1.82 14.32
C LEU A 231 -11.84 2.32 13.77
N TYR A 232 -12.89 2.34 14.59
CA TYR A 232 -14.21 2.82 14.25
C TYR A 232 -14.20 4.31 13.85
N ALA A 233 -13.62 5.19 14.68
CA ALA A 233 -13.52 6.61 14.39
C ALA A 233 -12.76 6.88 13.09
N LYS A 234 -11.66 6.16 12.86
CA LYS A 234 -10.88 6.27 11.63
C LYS A 234 -11.63 5.70 10.43
N PHE A 235 -12.36 4.60 10.59
CA PHE A 235 -13.20 4.02 9.55
C PHE A 235 -14.34 4.96 9.15
N VAL A 236 -15.06 5.53 10.13
CA VAL A 236 -16.09 6.56 9.90
C VAL A 236 -15.52 7.77 9.18
N SER A 237 -14.30 8.20 9.53
CA SER A 237 -13.63 9.31 8.85
C SER A 237 -13.38 9.06 7.35
N LEU A 238 -13.38 7.81 6.89
CA LEU A 238 -13.27 7.52 5.46
C LEU A 238 -14.52 7.92 4.67
N PHE A 239 -15.70 7.88 5.29
CA PHE A 239 -16.97 8.28 4.65
C PHE A 239 -17.11 9.79 4.50
N HIS A 240 -16.31 10.56 5.22
CA HIS A 240 -16.39 12.01 5.26
C HIS A 240 -15.78 12.71 4.03
N TYR A 241 -14.88 12.03 3.31
CA TYR A 241 -14.16 12.61 2.18
C TYR A 241 -14.31 11.77 0.93
N ARG A 242 -14.55 12.43 -0.21
CA ARG A 242 -14.68 11.77 -1.51
C ARG A 242 -13.47 10.94 -1.91
N LYS A 243 -12.25 11.39 -1.54
CA LYS A 243 -11.00 10.67 -1.83
C LYS A 243 -10.89 9.35 -1.07
N THR A 244 -11.47 9.25 0.12
CA THR A 244 -11.38 8.06 1.00
C THR A 244 -12.63 7.19 0.96
N LEU A 245 -13.75 7.69 0.44
CA LEU A 245 -15.01 6.96 0.29
C LEU A 245 -14.85 5.63 -0.47
N PRO A 246 -14.09 5.55 -1.58
CA PRO A 246 -13.66 4.29 -2.19
C PRO A 246 -13.15 3.23 -1.21
N LEU A 247 -12.26 3.65 -0.31
CA LEU A 247 -11.65 2.79 0.68
C LEU A 247 -12.64 2.41 1.79
N ALA A 248 -13.59 3.30 2.10
CA ALA A 248 -14.66 3.02 3.06
C ALA A 248 -15.62 1.94 2.55
N ILE A 249 -16.08 2.07 1.29
CA ILE A 249 -17.01 1.12 0.66
C ILE A 249 -16.35 -0.25 0.50
N SER A 250 -15.10 -0.29 0.02
CA SER A 250 -14.35 -1.55 -0.06
C SER A 250 -14.12 -2.18 1.32
N GLY A 251 -13.95 -1.36 2.36
CA GLY A 251 -13.84 -1.84 3.74
C GLY A 251 -15.10 -2.52 4.25
N LEU A 252 -16.28 -1.94 3.98
CA LEU A 252 -17.56 -2.58 4.30
C LEU A 252 -17.73 -3.90 3.54
N LEU A 253 -17.39 -3.91 2.24
CA LEU A 253 -17.50 -5.10 1.40
C LEU A 253 -16.61 -6.25 1.91
N ILE A 254 -15.41 -5.92 2.37
CA ILE A 254 -14.47 -6.89 2.93
C ILE A 254 -14.89 -7.32 4.34
N LEU A 255 -15.44 -6.42 5.15
CA LEU A 255 -15.98 -6.76 6.46
C LEU A 255 -17.10 -7.81 6.34
N HIS A 256 -17.93 -7.70 5.31
CA HIS A 256 -18.93 -8.70 4.98
C HIS A 256 -18.32 -10.05 4.55
N ALA A 257 -17.22 -10.06 3.81
CA ALA A 257 -16.52 -11.32 3.53
C ALA A 257 -15.94 -11.97 4.80
N VAL A 258 -15.50 -11.14 5.76
CA VAL A 258 -15.00 -11.58 7.06
C VAL A 258 -16.12 -12.12 7.94
N SER A 259 -17.35 -11.60 7.82
CA SER A 259 -18.48 -12.16 8.55
C SER A 259 -18.74 -13.60 8.11
N ASP A 260 -18.79 -13.83 6.80
CA ASP A 260 -19.02 -15.18 6.26
C ASP A 260 -17.85 -16.11 6.57
N LEU A 261 -16.60 -15.60 6.54
CA LEU A 261 -15.46 -16.36 7.03
C LEU A 261 -15.67 -16.82 8.48
N GLY A 262 -16.15 -15.92 9.34
CA GLY A 262 -16.47 -16.22 10.72
C GLY A 262 -17.53 -17.31 10.84
N VAL A 263 -18.62 -17.23 10.09
CA VAL A 263 -19.71 -18.23 10.12
C VAL A 263 -19.24 -19.59 9.60
N PHE A 264 -18.64 -19.63 8.41
CA PHE A 264 -18.29 -20.89 7.74
C PHE A 264 -16.98 -21.49 8.24
N ALA A 265 -15.89 -20.73 8.28
CA ALA A 265 -14.61 -21.32 8.68
C ALA A 265 -14.64 -21.76 10.13
N TYR A 266 -15.35 -21.04 11.01
CA TYR A 266 -15.53 -21.52 12.38
C TYR A 266 -16.27 -22.85 12.41
N SER A 267 -17.46 -22.93 11.81
CA SER A 267 -18.30 -24.14 11.87
C SER A 267 -17.68 -25.35 11.14
N LEU A 268 -16.89 -25.10 10.09
CA LEU A 268 -16.21 -26.16 9.35
C LEU A 268 -14.95 -26.65 10.05
N ILE A 269 -14.27 -25.79 10.82
CA ILE A 269 -13.03 -26.15 11.55
C ILE A 269 -13.35 -26.73 12.92
N PHE A 270 -14.28 -26.11 13.66
CA PHE A 270 -14.66 -26.50 15.00
C PHE A 270 -16.00 -27.24 14.92
N LEU A 271 -16.04 -28.46 15.49
CA LEU A 271 -17.07 -29.51 15.36
C LEU A 271 -18.55 -29.12 15.65
N LYS A 272 -18.89 -27.85 15.82
CA LYS A 272 -20.22 -27.39 16.23
C LYS A 272 -20.97 -26.79 15.05
N GLU A 273 -22.20 -27.27 14.85
CA GLU A 273 -23.17 -26.67 13.95
C GLU A 273 -23.57 -25.30 14.53
N ASN A 274 -23.25 -24.22 13.81
CA ASN A 274 -23.79 -22.90 14.14
C ASN A 274 -25.27 -22.87 13.74
N PHE A 275 -26.08 -22.03 14.40
CA PHE A 275 -27.50 -21.84 14.07
C PHE A 275 -27.73 -21.58 12.58
N TYR A 276 -26.79 -20.88 11.93
CA TYR A 276 -26.82 -20.68 10.48
C TYR A 276 -26.79 -22.00 9.69
N LEU A 277 -25.99 -22.98 10.13
CA LEU A 277 -25.92 -24.30 9.48
C LEU A 277 -27.19 -25.14 9.68
N GLU A 278 -27.94 -24.93 10.76
CA GLU A 278 -29.23 -25.62 10.95
C GLU A 278 -30.26 -25.24 9.87
N PHE A 279 -30.21 -24.02 9.34
CA PHE A 279 -31.07 -23.61 8.23
C PHE A 279 -30.62 -24.16 6.88
N LEU A 280 -29.31 -24.38 6.72
CA LEU A 280 -28.74 -25.00 5.55
C LEU A 280 -28.98 -26.51 5.64
N LYS A 281 -30.11 -26.98 5.09
CA LYS A 281 -30.55 -28.39 5.06
C LYS A 281 -29.62 -29.37 4.29
N GLY A 282 -28.32 -29.11 4.23
CA GLY A 282 -27.29 -29.91 3.57
C GLY A 282 -26.32 -30.58 4.55
N SER A 283 -25.58 -31.57 4.08
CA SER A 283 -24.54 -32.27 4.85
C SER A 283 -23.28 -31.41 5.01
N HIS A 284 -23.35 -30.38 5.85
CA HIS A 284 -22.15 -29.67 6.29
C HIS A 284 -21.47 -30.53 7.35
N VAL A 285 -20.32 -31.11 6.99
CA VAL A 285 -19.60 -32.03 7.87
C VAL A 285 -18.28 -31.36 8.23
N PRO A 286 -18.03 -31.03 9.51
CA PRO A 286 -16.77 -30.40 9.90
C PRO A 286 -15.56 -31.19 9.41
N PHE A 287 -14.48 -30.50 9.02
CA PHE A 287 -13.27 -31.13 8.45
C PHE A 287 -12.73 -32.24 9.34
N LEU A 288 -12.78 -32.06 10.67
CA LEU A 288 -12.34 -33.08 11.62
C LEU A 288 -13.20 -34.35 11.55
N ARG A 289 -14.52 -34.22 11.36
CA ARG A 289 -15.41 -35.38 11.22
C ARG A 289 -15.22 -36.08 9.88
N LEU A 290 -15.00 -35.33 8.80
CA LEU A 290 -14.64 -35.91 7.50
C LEU A 290 -13.29 -36.63 7.57
N PHE A 291 -12.28 -36.03 8.21
CA PHE A 291 -11.00 -36.67 8.46
C PHE A 291 -11.15 -37.98 9.24
N LEU A 292 -11.91 -37.97 10.34
CA LEU A 292 -12.15 -39.18 11.15
C LEU A 292 -12.89 -40.28 10.36
N SER A 293 -13.75 -39.90 9.42
CA SER A 293 -14.41 -40.85 8.50
C SER A 293 -13.41 -41.44 7.50
N ASP A 294 -12.60 -40.59 6.87
CA ASP A 294 -11.65 -40.99 5.83
C ASP A 294 -10.52 -41.88 6.39
N ILE A 295 -10.03 -41.63 7.61
CA ILE A 295 -8.99 -42.48 8.22
C ILE A 295 -9.48 -43.92 8.48
N GLY A 296 -10.78 -44.14 8.61
CA GLY A 296 -11.36 -45.47 8.85
C GLY A 296 -11.17 -46.43 7.67
N VAL A 297 -10.92 -45.89 6.47
CA VAL A 297 -10.77 -46.65 5.22
C VAL A 297 -9.30 -46.73 4.77
N LEU A 298 -8.39 -45.98 5.40
CA LEU A 298 -7.00 -45.84 4.97
C LEU A 298 -6.00 -46.65 5.81
N PRO A 299 -4.86 -47.08 5.21
CA PRO A 299 -3.77 -47.67 5.95
C PRO A 299 -3.07 -46.64 6.85
N SER A 300 -2.49 -47.08 7.97
CA SER A 300 -1.93 -46.19 9.00
C SER A 300 -0.86 -45.20 8.49
N PHE A 301 -0.10 -45.56 7.46
CA PHE A 301 0.93 -44.67 6.90
C PHE A 301 0.34 -43.45 6.17
N ALA A 302 -0.90 -43.51 5.70
CA ALA A 302 -1.58 -42.42 4.98
C ALA A 302 -2.30 -41.44 5.91
N VAL A 303 -2.44 -41.77 7.20
CA VAL A 303 -3.18 -40.95 8.19
C VAL A 303 -2.56 -39.57 8.39
N ILE A 304 -1.23 -39.50 8.57
CA ILE A 304 -0.52 -38.22 8.78
C ILE A 304 -0.58 -37.34 7.50
N PRO A 305 -0.25 -37.85 6.30
CA PRO A 305 -0.42 -37.09 5.07
C PRO A 305 -1.85 -36.58 4.87
N LEU A 306 -2.86 -37.43 5.10
CA LEU A 306 -4.26 -37.02 4.99
C LEU A 306 -4.59 -35.87 5.97
N LEU A 307 -4.14 -35.96 7.22
CA LEU A 307 -4.31 -34.89 8.21
C LEU A 307 -3.70 -33.58 7.72
N ILE A 308 -2.49 -33.63 7.13
CA ILE A 308 -1.82 -32.45 6.57
C ILE A 308 -2.64 -31.83 5.44
N VAL A 309 -3.19 -32.65 4.52
CA VAL A 309 -4.01 -32.14 3.40
C VAL A 309 -5.31 -31.51 3.91
N TYR A 310 -5.98 -32.09 4.92
CA TYR A 310 -7.13 -31.47 5.56
C TYR A 310 -6.80 -30.15 6.24
N LEU A 311 -5.71 -30.10 7.03
CA LEU A 311 -5.27 -28.88 7.70
C LEU A 311 -4.92 -27.77 6.69
N PHE A 312 -4.26 -28.12 5.59
CA PHE A 312 -3.91 -27.16 4.55
C PHE A 312 -5.13 -26.68 3.74
N ASN A 313 -6.13 -27.52 3.51
CA ASN A 313 -7.39 -27.05 2.92
C ASN A 313 -8.18 -26.14 3.88
N ALA A 314 -8.29 -26.49 5.17
CA ALA A 314 -8.90 -25.61 6.16
C ALA A 314 -8.16 -24.26 6.22
N LEU A 315 -6.83 -24.31 6.17
CA LEU A 315 -5.99 -23.12 6.13
C LEU A 315 -6.15 -22.32 4.83
N SER A 316 -6.34 -22.96 3.67
CA SER A 316 -6.54 -22.25 2.40
C SER A 316 -7.85 -21.48 2.39
N LEU A 317 -8.93 -22.05 2.94
CA LEU A 317 -10.21 -21.37 3.11
C LEU A 317 -10.04 -20.07 3.90
N VAL A 318 -9.37 -20.18 5.06
CA VAL A 318 -9.09 -19.02 5.93
C VAL A 318 -8.19 -18.00 5.23
N ILE A 319 -7.08 -18.44 4.62
CA ILE A 319 -6.11 -17.56 3.95
C ILE A 319 -6.74 -16.81 2.78
N PHE A 320 -7.47 -17.48 1.89
CA PHE A 320 -8.01 -16.83 0.70
C PHE A 320 -9.07 -15.78 1.02
N LEU A 321 -9.88 -16.01 2.07
CA LEU A 321 -10.83 -15.01 2.57
C LEU A 321 -10.15 -13.87 3.34
N ILE A 322 -9.03 -14.13 4.03
CA ILE A 322 -8.28 -13.10 4.78
C ILE A 322 -7.39 -12.22 3.89
N ILE A 323 -6.91 -12.69 2.73
CA ILE A 323 -6.03 -11.89 1.85
C ILE A 323 -6.63 -10.51 1.50
N PRO A 324 -7.89 -10.39 1.02
CA PRO A 324 -8.53 -9.09 0.79
C PRO A 324 -8.50 -8.18 2.03
N VAL A 325 -8.69 -8.75 3.22
CA VAL A 325 -8.65 -8.05 4.51
C VAL A 325 -7.27 -7.50 4.80
N ILE A 326 -6.22 -8.31 4.64
CA ILE A 326 -4.84 -7.88 4.86
C ILE A 326 -4.48 -6.75 3.90
N VAL A 327 -4.85 -6.88 2.63
CA VAL A 327 -4.61 -5.87 1.60
C VAL A 327 -5.31 -4.56 1.96
N TRP A 328 -6.58 -4.62 2.35
CA TRP A 328 -7.34 -3.45 2.75
C TRP A 328 -6.81 -2.78 4.03
N ILE A 329 -6.51 -3.54 5.09
CA ILE A 329 -5.96 -3.00 6.35
C ILE A 329 -4.65 -2.26 6.10
N ARG A 330 -3.82 -2.78 5.21
CA ARG A 330 -2.53 -2.17 4.86
C ARG A 330 -2.70 -0.88 4.07
N MET A 331 -3.60 -0.84 3.08
CA MET A 331 -3.98 0.39 2.39
C MET A 331 -4.55 1.43 3.36
N PHE A 332 -5.45 1.00 4.25
CA PHE A 332 -6.03 1.84 5.30
C PHE A 332 -5.01 2.37 6.30
N SER A 333 -3.96 1.60 6.58
CA SER A 333 -2.87 2.00 7.45
C SER A 333 -1.80 2.83 6.74
N GLN A 334 -1.88 2.99 5.41
CA GLN A 334 -0.84 3.60 4.57
C GLN A 334 0.55 2.99 4.81
N LYS A 335 0.60 1.70 5.17
CA LYS A 335 1.83 0.95 5.42
C LYS A 335 2.17 0.11 4.22
N GLU A 336 3.47 -0.04 3.95
CA GLU A 336 3.95 -0.96 2.92
C GLU A 336 3.41 -2.37 3.15
N LEU A 337 3.04 -3.03 2.05
CA LEU A 337 2.50 -4.37 2.02
C LEU A 337 3.66 -5.38 2.15
N HIS A 338 3.92 -5.87 3.36
CA HIS A 338 4.96 -6.88 3.62
C HIS A 338 4.37 -8.13 4.25
N LEU A 339 4.50 -9.28 3.59
CA LEU A 339 4.37 -10.59 4.21
C LEU A 339 5.73 -11.12 4.65
N ASN A 340 5.76 -11.82 5.78
CA ASN A 340 6.96 -12.56 6.18
C ASN A 340 7.08 -13.84 5.32
N ARG A 341 8.27 -14.46 5.31
CA ARG A 341 8.53 -15.66 4.50
C ARG A 341 7.69 -16.86 4.95
N ILE A 342 7.38 -16.94 6.24
CA ILE A 342 6.57 -18.01 6.84
C ILE A 342 5.12 -17.95 6.35
N CYS A 343 4.52 -16.76 6.26
CA CYS A 343 3.20 -16.55 5.68
C CYS A 343 3.19 -17.02 4.22
N LEU A 344 4.22 -16.69 3.42
CA LEU A 344 4.32 -17.15 2.04
C LEU A 344 4.41 -18.68 1.95
N PHE A 345 5.17 -19.34 2.84
CA PHE A 345 5.19 -20.80 2.93
C PHE A 345 3.77 -21.37 3.08
N PHE A 346 3.03 -20.90 4.08
CA PHE A 346 1.69 -21.41 4.37
C PHE A 346 0.68 -21.11 3.25
N ILE A 347 0.70 -19.89 2.68
CA ILE A 347 -0.18 -19.51 1.56
C ILE A 347 -0.01 -20.47 0.39
N TYR A 348 1.23 -20.74 -0.02
CA TYR A 348 1.49 -21.56 -1.19
C TYR A 348 1.31 -23.07 -0.91
N SER A 349 1.64 -23.56 0.29
CA SER A 349 1.32 -24.94 0.68
C SER A 349 -0.18 -25.18 0.75
N SER A 350 -0.94 -24.27 1.37
CA SER A 350 -2.40 -24.39 1.48
C SER A 350 -3.07 -24.30 0.11
N ALA A 351 -2.63 -23.35 -0.73
CA ALA A 351 -3.15 -23.21 -2.09
C ALA A 351 -2.86 -24.45 -2.94
N ALA A 352 -1.66 -25.03 -2.84
CA ALA A 352 -1.33 -26.25 -3.56
C ALA A 352 -2.19 -27.43 -3.10
N ALA A 353 -2.33 -27.65 -1.79
CA ALA A 353 -3.18 -28.73 -1.27
C ALA A 353 -4.63 -28.60 -1.75
N TYR A 354 -5.21 -27.40 -1.71
CA TYR A 354 -6.56 -27.13 -2.19
C TYR A 354 -6.72 -27.36 -3.70
N MET A 355 -5.80 -26.86 -4.52
CA MET A 355 -5.88 -27.02 -5.98
C MET A 355 -5.74 -28.48 -6.42
N LEU A 356 -4.94 -29.26 -5.68
CA LEU A 356 -4.64 -30.65 -5.98
C LEU A 356 -5.72 -31.60 -5.44
N MET A 357 -6.27 -31.34 -4.26
CA MET A 357 -7.26 -32.19 -3.58
C MET A 357 -8.18 -31.29 -2.71
N PRO A 358 -9.20 -30.65 -3.31
CA PRO A 358 -10.05 -29.69 -2.61
C PRO A 358 -10.99 -30.40 -1.63
N SER A 359 -10.92 -30.04 -0.34
CA SER A 359 -11.87 -30.55 0.67
C SER A 359 -13.10 -29.67 0.84
N TYR A 360 -13.24 -28.58 0.08
CA TYR A 360 -14.43 -27.72 0.12
C TYR A 360 -14.75 -27.15 -1.26
N ILE A 361 -16.03 -26.85 -1.47
CA ILE A 361 -16.56 -26.26 -2.70
C ILE A 361 -17.43 -25.07 -2.32
N ILE A 362 -17.27 -23.97 -3.04
CA ILE A 362 -18.08 -22.77 -2.88
C ILE A 362 -19.21 -22.81 -3.92
N LYS A 363 -20.45 -22.65 -3.48
CA LYS A 363 -21.65 -22.60 -4.34
C LYS A 363 -22.58 -21.47 -3.91
N PRO A 364 -23.45 -20.95 -4.80
CA PRO A 364 -24.54 -20.08 -4.36
C PRO A 364 -25.54 -20.87 -3.51
N LEU A 365 -26.16 -20.23 -2.52
CA LEU A 365 -27.26 -20.84 -1.77
C LEU A 365 -28.48 -21.06 -2.68
N GLU A 366 -28.98 -22.30 -2.72
CA GLU A 366 -30.12 -22.70 -3.56
C GLU A 366 -31.49 -22.43 -2.90
N GLN A 367 -31.53 -22.27 -1.57
CA GLN A 367 -32.79 -22.00 -0.87
C GLN A 367 -33.26 -20.57 -1.15
N SER A 368 -34.44 -20.44 -1.76
CA SER A 368 -35.02 -19.15 -2.16
C SER A 368 -35.33 -18.19 -1.00
N SER A 369 -35.32 -18.67 0.24
CA SER A 369 -35.52 -17.85 1.45
C SER A 369 -34.23 -17.29 2.05
N LEU A 370 -33.07 -17.76 1.60
CA LEU A 370 -31.77 -17.37 2.14
C LEU A 370 -30.93 -16.73 1.05
N VAL A 371 -30.05 -15.82 1.46
CA VAL A 371 -29.10 -15.17 0.57
C VAL A 371 -27.70 -15.49 1.04
N GLY A 372 -26.85 -15.87 0.10
CA GLY A 372 -25.42 -15.88 0.31
C GLY A 372 -24.70 -16.98 -0.44
N VAL A 373 -23.59 -17.40 0.16
CA VAL A 373 -22.70 -18.42 -0.38
C VAL A 373 -22.73 -19.61 0.55
N ASP A 374 -22.78 -20.82 -0.01
CA ASP A 374 -22.61 -22.07 0.71
C ASP A 374 -21.17 -22.58 0.52
N ILE A 375 -20.54 -23.00 1.61
CA ILE A 375 -19.20 -23.60 1.61
C ILE A 375 -19.34 -25.04 2.08
N LEU A 376 -19.50 -25.93 1.10
CA LEU A 376 -19.71 -27.35 1.34
C LEU A 376 -18.36 -28.04 1.49
N SER A 377 -18.11 -28.58 2.68
CA SER A 377 -17.03 -29.53 2.92
C SER A 377 -17.27 -30.85 2.19
N ALA A 378 -16.23 -31.45 1.61
CA ALA A 378 -16.27 -32.73 0.92
C ALA A 378 -15.20 -33.68 1.50
N SER A 379 -15.50 -34.98 1.53
CA SER A 379 -14.50 -36.02 1.80
C SER A 379 -13.40 -35.94 0.74
N LEU A 380 -12.15 -35.98 1.16
CA LEU A 380 -11.02 -35.93 0.23
C LEU A 380 -10.98 -37.22 -0.61
N LEU A 381 -11.40 -38.36 -0.04
CA LEU A 381 -11.44 -39.64 -0.74
C LEU A 381 -12.55 -39.72 -1.79
N GLU A 382 -13.68 -39.05 -1.56
CA GLU A 382 -14.82 -39.00 -2.50
C GLU A 382 -14.69 -37.88 -3.53
N SER A 383 -13.93 -36.82 -3.23
CA SER A 383 -13.73 -35.71 -4.14
C SER A 383 -13.00 -36.15 -5.42
N GLY A 384 -13.58 -35.79 -6.57
CA GLY A 384 -12.92 -35.96 -7.87
C GLY A 384 -11.82 -34.93 -8.02
N SER A 385 -10.58 -35.38 -8.20
CA SER A 385 -9.41 -34.51 -8.37
C SER A 385 -8.80 -34.66 -9.76
N ALA A 386 -8.15 -33.61 -10.26
CA ALA A 386 -7.40 -33.71 -11.52
C ALA A 386 -6.25 -34.75 -11.44
N ILE A 387 -5.83 -35.09 -10.22
CA ILE A 387 -4.74 -36.01 -9.91
C ILE A 387 -5.19 -37.47 -9.90
N ASP A 388 -6.49 -37.73 -9.86
CA ASP A 388 -7.05 -39.09 -9.90
C ASP A 388 -6.57 -39.87 -11.14
N ASN A 389 -6.22 -39.16 -12.23
CA ASN A 389 -5.64 -39.76 -13.45
C ASN A 389 -4.18 -40.22 -13.30
N PHE A 390 -3.44 -39.67 -12.34
CA PHE A 390 -2.02 -39.94 -12.12
C PHE A 390 -1.76 -40.93 -10.97
N PHE A 391 -2.63 -40.94 -9.95
CA PHE A 391 -2.51 -41.80 -8.78
C PHE A 391 -3.81 -42.59 -8.58
N PRO A 392 -3.87 -43.85 -9.08
CA PRO A 392 -5.09 -44.65 -9.00
C PRO A 392 -5.44 -45.06 -7.56
N ASP A 393 -4.46 -45.09 -6.65
CA ASP A 393 -4.65 -45.43 -5.24
C ASP A 393 -4.75 -44.16 -4.37
N LYS A 394 -5.90 -43.97 -3.70
CA LYS A 394 -6.18 -42.78 -2.88
C LYS A 394 -5.18 -42.57 -1.71
N PRO A 395 -4.72 -43.60 -0.97
CA PRO A 395 -3.63 -43.45 0.00
C PRO A 395 -2.35 -42.87 -0.60
N THR A 396 -1.88 -43.40 -1.75
CA THR A 396 -0.69 -42.83 -2.42
C THR A 396 -0.92 -41.40 -2.90
N MET A 397 -2.13 -41.08 -3.33
CA MET A 397 -2.51 -39.73 -3.73
C MET A 397 -2.43 -38.75 -2.55
N ALA A 398 -2.97 -39.08 -1.37
CA ALA A 398 -2.89 -38.22 -0.19
C ALA A 398 -1.43 -37.97 0.24
N LEU A 399 -0.59 -39.01 0.18
CA LEU A 399 0.85 -38.89 0.42
C LEU A 399 1.53 -37.96 -0.59
N ALA A 400 1.27 -38.17 -1.89
CA ALA A 400 1.84 -37.36 -2.96
C ALA A 400 1.44 -35.88 -2.84
N VAL A 401 0.14 -35.60 -2.63
CA VAL A 401 -0.37 -34.23 -2.47
C VAL A 401 0.23 -33.54 -1.24
N SER A 402 0.32 -34.24 -0.10
CA SER A 402 0.97 -33.70 1.10
C SER A 402 2.44 -33.34 0.85
N LEU A 403 3.20 -34.23 0.20
CA LEU A 403 4.62 -33.98 -0.11
C LEU A 403 4.79 -32.83 -1.10
N ILE A 404 3.96 -32.77 -2.16
CA ILE A 404 4.00 -31.68 -3.15
C ILE A 404 3.66 -30.34 -2.48
N ALA A 405 2.61 -30.28 -1.66
CA ALA A 405 2.19 -29.05 -0.98
C ALA A 405 3.27 -28.51 -0.03
N VAL A 406 3.87 -29.36 0.81
CA VAL A 406 4.97 -28.96 1.72
C VAL A 406 6.20 -28.54 0.92
N SER A 407 6.59 -29.31 -0.10
CA SER A 407 7.76 -29.02 -0.94
C SER A 407 7.61 -27.70 -1.70
N PHE A 408 6.42 -27.42 -2.21
CA PHE A 408 6.12 -26.18 -2.92
C PHE A 408 6.19 -24.96 -2.00
N GLY A 409 5.61 -25.05 -0.80
CA GLY A 409 5.77 -24.00 0.23
C GLY A 409 7.24 -23.80 0.62
N LEU A 410 8.00 -24.88 0.80
CA LEU A 410 9.43 -24.81 1.16
C LEU A 410 10.26 -24.15 0.06
N LEU A 411 9.98 -24.48 -1.21
CA LEU A 411 10.61 -23.84 -2.36
C LEU A 411 10.33 -22.33 -2.35
N VAL A 412 9.08 -21.92 -2.16
CA VAL A 412 8.68 -20.51 -2.04
C VAL A 412 9.37 -19.82 -0.87
N TYR A 413 9.48 -20.48 0.29
CA TYR A 413 10.20 -19.97 1.44
C TYR A 413 11.67 -19.68 1.12
N LEU A 414 12.36 -20.61 0.45
CA LEU A 414 13.75 -20.46 0.03
C LEU A 414 13.92 -19.35 -1.02
N LEU A 415 13.07 -19.33 -2.04
CA LEU A 415 13.08 -18.30 -3.10
C LEU A 415 12.81 -16.89 -2.56
N SER A 416 11.96 -16.78 -1.52
CA SER A 416 11.65 -15.51 -0.85
C SER A 416 12.82 -14.92 -0.04
N LYS A 417 13.98 -15.59 -0.02
CA LYS A 417 15.24 -15.00 0.48
C LYS A 417 15.68 -13.81 -0.36
N ASN A 418 15.44 -13.85 -1.67
CA ASN A 418 15.67 -12.72 -2.57
C ASN A 418 14.49 -11.73 -2.48
N ASN A 419 14.76 -10.48 -2.13
CA ASN A 419 13.74 -9.45 -1.95
C ASN A 419 12.95 -9.14 -3.24
N SER A 420 13.56 -9.29 -4.42
CA SER A 420 12.87 -9.08 -5.71
C SER A 420 11.82 -10.17 -5.94
N ILE A 421 12.24 -11.44 -5.84
CA ILE A 421 11.35 -12.60 -5.99
C ILE A 421 10.25 -12.59 -4.91
N LYS A 422 10.59 -12.21 -3.67
CA LYS A 422 9.62 -12.06 -2.58
C LYS A 422 8.50 -11.08 -2.94
N LYS A 423 8.81 -9.95 -3.59
CA LYS A 423 7.81 -8.96 -4.04
C LYS A 423 6.89 -9.55 -5.11
N GLU A 424 7.44 -10.30 -6.07
CA GLU A 424 6.65 -10.96 -7.12
C GLU A 424 5.74 -12.07 -6.56
N LEU A 425 6.27 -12.94 -5.69
CA LEU A 425 5.48 -13.97 -5.00
C LEU A 425 4.36 -13.35 -4.15
N TYR A 426 4.64 -12.20 -3.53
CA TYR A 426 3.61 -11.47 -2.81
C TYR A 426 2.51 -10.94 -3.73
N ALA A 427 2.87 -10.34 -4.86
CA ALA A 427 1.90 -9.87 -5.86
C ALA A 427 1.05 -11.02 -6.40
N ILE A 428 1.66 -12.17 -6.70
CA ILE A 428 0.94 -13.39 -7.12
C ILE A 428 -0.02 -13.87 -6.03
N SER A 429 0.38 -13.82 -4.75
CA SER A 429 -0.49 -14.18 -3.62
C SER A 429 -1.72 -13.27 -3.53
N ILE A 430 -1.54 -11.95 -3.72
CA ILE A 430 -2.65 -11.00 -3.78
C ILE A 430 -3.57 -11.34 -4.95
N ILE A 431 -3.02 -11.56 -6.15
CA ILE A 431 -3.82 -11.90 -7.34
C ILE A 431 -4.64 -13.17 -7.11
N GLY A 432 -4.02 -14.21 -6.54
CA GLY A 432 -4.70 -15.47 -6.22
C GLY A 432 -5.84 -15.27 -5.21
N GLY A 433 -5.59 -14.55 -4.11
CA GLY A 433 -6.63 -14.24 -3.12
C GLY A 433 -7.76 -13.37 -3.70
N MET A 434 -7.45 -12.41 -4.57
CA MET A 434 -8.44 -11.59 -5.24
C MET A 434 -9.28 -12.37 -6.26
N ALA A 435 -8.68 -13.34 -6.96
CA ALA A 435 -9.41 -14.22 -7.86
C ALA A 435 -10.42 -15.08 -7.09
N PHE A 436 -10.02 -15.69 -5.98
CA PHE A 436 -10.91 -16.42 -5.08
C PHE A 436 -12.04 -15.52 -4.57
N TYR A 437 -11.69 -14.31 -4.11
CA TYR A 437 -12.68 -13.35 -3.61
C TYR A 437 -13.67 -12.89 -4.69
N THR A 438 -13.23 -12.77 -5.95
CA THR A 438 -14.12 -12.50 -7.10
C THR A 438 -15.16 -13.59 -7.26
N ILE A 439 -14.75 -14.85 -7.21
CA ILE A 439 -15.65 -16.01 -7.35
C ILE A 439 -16.66 -16.04 -6.20
N TYR A 440 -16.18 -15.83 -4.97
CA TYR A 440 -17.03 -15.72 -3.79
C TYR A 440 -18.08 -14.60 -3.94
N LEU A 441 -17.66 -13.38 -4.29
CA LEU A 441 -18.58 -12.25 -4.49
C LEU A 441 -19.57 -12.49 -5.64
N TYR A 442 -19.14 -13.17 -6.70
CA TYR A 442 -20.02 -13.54 -7.80
C TYR A 442 -21.14 -14.47 -7.33
N TYR A 443 -20.82 -15.54 -6.60
CA TYR A 443 -21.84 -16.46 -6.08
C TYR A 443 -22.75 -15.78 -5.05
N PHE A 444 -22.19 -14.96 -4.16
CA PHE A 444 -22.97 -14.19 -3.21
C PHE A 444 -23.98 -13.29 -3.93
N PHE A 445 -23.48 -12.48 -4.88
CA PHE A 445 -24.31 -11.54 -5.62
C PHE A 445 -25.35 -12.24 -6.50
N SER A 446 -25.01 -13.40 -7.07
CA SER A 446 -25.96 -14.21 -7.84
C SER A 446 -27.12 -14.70 -6.98
N SER A 447 -26.84 -15.21 -5.77
CA SER A 447 -27.87 -15.64 -4.82
C SER A 447 -28.74 -14.46 -4.38
N LEU A 448 -28.11 -13.33 -4.04
CA LEU A 448 -28.79 -12.07 -3.68
C LEU A 448 -29.71 -11.57 -4.79
N LEU A 449 -29.26 -11.60 -6.05
CA LEU A 449 -30.04 -11.18 -7.20
C LEU A 449 -31.26 -12.08 -7.40
N SER A 450 -31.10 -13.40 -7.29
CA SER A 450 -32.21 -14.35 -7.37
C SER A 450 -33.25 -14.09 -6.28
N TYR A 451 -32.80 -13.96 -5.03
CA TYR A 451 -33.67 -13.69 -3.88
C TYR A 451 -34.49 -12.41 -4.05
N PHE A 452 -33.84 -11.29 -4.41
CA PHE A 452 -34.56 -10.05 -4.63
C PHE A 452 -35.48 -10.13 -5.83
N TYR A 453 -35.07 -10.77 -6.92
CA TYR A 453 -35.91 -10.92 -8.10
C TYR A 453 -37.20 -11.69 -7.77
N ASP A 454 -37.09 -12.86 -7.13
CA ASP A 454 -38.23 -13.69 -6.75
C ASP A 454 -39.15 -12.96 -5.73
N SER A 455 -38.55 -12.28 -4.76
CA SER A 455 -39.28 -11.50 -3.75
C SER A 455 -40.00 -10.28 -4.36
N ILE A 456 -39.34 -9.55 -5.27
CA ILE A 456 -39.94 -8.38 -5.93
C ILE A 456 -41.09 -8.83 -6.82
N VAL A 457 -40.90 -9.85 -7.66
CA VAL A 457 -41.94 -10.35 -8.59
C VAL A 457 -43.16 -10.86 -7.82
N SER A 458 -42.95 -11.57 -6.70
CA SER A 458 -44.06 -12.08 -5.88
C SER A 458 -44.82 -10.98 -5.12
N ILE A 459 -44.15 -9.90 -4.70
CA ILE A 459 -44.77 -8.86 -3.86
C ILE A 459 -45.32 -7.69 -4.66
N ILE A 460 -44.71 -7.32 -5.81
CA ILE A 460 -45.05 -6.08 -6.53
C ILE A 460 -46.49 -6.03 -7.03
N PHE A 461 -47.11 -7.19 -7.29
CA PHE A 461 -48.52 -7.31 -7.72
C PHE A 461 -49.51 -7.54 -6.57
N THR A 462 -49.06 -7.46 -5.32
CA THR A 462 -49.91 -7.60 -4.12
C THR A 462 -50.26 -6.21 -3.55
N PRO A 463 -51.23 -6.12 -2.60
CA PRO A 463 -51.46 -4.88 -1.85
C PRO A 463 -50.22 -4.34 -1.12
N HIS A 464 -49.18 -5.16 -0.95
CA HIS A 464 -47.92 -4.79 -0.31
C HIS A 464 -46.85 -4.29 -1.29
N PHE A 465 -47.22 -3.79 -2.48
CA PHE A 465 -46.29 -3.33 -3.52
C PHE A 465 -45.21 -2.33 -3.03
N LEU A 466 -45.47 -1.54 -1.98
CA LEU A 466 -44.48 -0.64 -1.36
C LEU A 466 -43.22 -1.41 -0.90
N ILE A 467 -43.40 -2.62 -0.37
CA ILE A 467 -42.30 -3.51 0.02
C ILE A 467 -41.50 -3.89 -1.22
N GLY A 468 -42.16 -4.26 -2.31
CA GLY A 468 -41.52 -4.52 -3.60
C GLY A 468 -40.68 -3.33 -4.11
N ILE A 469 -41.16 -2.09 -3.95
CA ILE A 469 -40.41 -0.88 -4.30
C ILE A 469 -39.17 -0.72 -3.41
N VAL A 470 -39.30 -0.92 -2.10
CA VAL A 470 -38.15 -0.83 -1.17
C VAL A 470 -37.13 -1.91 -1.47
N LEU A 471 -37.57 -3.14 -1.74
CA LEU A 471 -36.70 -4.25 -2.15
C LEU A 471 -35.98 -3.94 -3.47
N LEU A 472 -36.64 -3.28 -4.43
CA LEU A 472 -36.00 -2.81 -5.66
C LEU A 472 -34.90 -1.76 -5.37
N ILE A 473 -35.14 -0.85 -4.41
CA ILE A 473 -34.12 0.10 -3.97
C ILE A 473 -32.95 -0.63 -3.29
N PHE A 474 -33.21 -1.62 -2.42
CA PHE A 474 -32.17 -2.44 -1.82
C PHE A 474 -31.37 -3.22 -2.86
N LEU A 475 -32.01 -3.77 -3.90
CA LEU A 475 -31.33 -4.43 -4.99
C LEU A 475 -30.42 -3.46 -5.76
N ALA A 476 -30.91 -2.26 -6.08
CA ALA A 476 -30.11 -1.24 -6.75
C ALA A 476 -28.91 -0.76 -5.91
N LEU A 477 -29.13 -0.54 -4.61
CA LEU A 477 -28.09 -0.23 -3.65
C LEU A 477 -27.08 -1.37 -3.54
N SER A 478 -27.54 -2.62 -3.52
CA SER A 478 -26.69 -3.81 -3.45
C SER A 478 -25.82 -3.95 -4.69
N ALA A 479 -26.38 -3.78 -5.89
CA ALA A 479 -25.60 -3.79 -7.13
C ALA A 479 -24.50 -2.72 -7.12
N LEU A 480 -24.82 -1.50 -6.67
CA LEU A 480 -23.83 -0.42 -6.52
C LEU A 480 -22.74 -0.79 -5.49
N PHE A 481 -23.14 -1.37 -4.36
CA PHE A 481 -22.23 -1.72 -3.27
C PHE A 481 -21.30 -2.88 -3.63
N TYR A 482 -21.83 -4.01 -4.09
CA TYR A 482 -21.05 -5.20 -4.40
C TYR A 482 -20.19 -5.00 -5.66
N ILE A 483 -20.79 -4.60 -6.79
CA ILE A 483 -20.04 -4.42 -8.05
C ILE A 483 -19.19 -3.17 -7.98
N GLY A 484 -19.78 -2.03 -7.61
CA GLY A 484 -19.08 -0.76 -7.55
C GLY A 484 -18.01 -0.73 -6.46
N GLY A 485 -18.30 -1.25 -5.27
CA GLY A 485 -17.32 -1.39 -4.19
C GLY A 485 -16.16 -2.31 -4.55
N TYR A 486 -16.43 -3.44 -5.23
CA TYR A 486 -15.38 -4.36 -5.67
C TYR A 486 -14.47 -3.76 -6.75
N LEU A 487 -15.05 -3.14 -7.79
CA LEU A 487 -14.26 -2.46 -8.83
C LEU A 487 -13.41 -1.34 -8.24
N THR A 488 -13.96 -0.61 -7.28
CA THR A 488 -13.26 0.44 -6.56
C THR A 488 -12.12 -0.11 -5.70
N PHE A 489 -12.32 -1.27 -5.07
CA PHE A 489 -11.27 -1.97 -4.33
C PHE A 489 -10.12 -2.39 -5.25
N LEU A 490 -10.42 -3.01 -6.39
CA LEU A 490 -9.41 -3.37 -7.40
C LEU A 490 -8.64 -2.15 -7.90
N TYR A 491 -9.34 -1.04 -8.14
CA TYR A 491 -8.71 0.22 -8.54
C TYR A 491 -7.71 0.72 -7.50
N GLU A 492 -8.07 0.73 -6.21
CA GLU A 492 -7.15 1.17 -5.14
C GLU A 492 -5.95 0.23 -4.98
N ILE A 493 -6.12 -1.09 -5.16
CA ILE A 493 -5.01 -2.06 -5.16
C ILE A 493 -4.03 -1.74 -6.30
N VAL A 494 -4.53 -1.58 -7.52
CA VAL A 494 -3.69 -1.28 -8.70
C VAL A 494 -2.97 0.05 -8.53
N LYS A 495 -3.67 1.07 -8.04
CA LYS A 495 -3.11 2.39 -7.75
C LYS A 495 -2.01 2.34 -6.70
N GLU A 496 -2.19 1.61 -5.60
CA GLU A 496 -1.17 1.46 -4.56
C GLU A 496 0.04 0.65 -5.06
N TYR A 497 -0.19 -0.40 -5.85
CA TYR A 497 0.88 -1.17 -6.48
C TYR A 497 1.75 -0.30 -7.41
N HIS A 498 1.12 0.52 -8.25
CA HIS A 498 1.83 1.48 -9.09
C HIS A 498 2.57 2.55 -8.29
N ARG A 499 1.97 3.06 -7.21
CA ARG A 499 2.62 4.04 -6.32
C ARG A 499 3.92 3.49 -5.72
N GLN A 500 3.94 2.21 -5.37
CA GLN A 500 5.13 1.55 -4.80
C GLN A 500 6.19 1.22 -5.85
N LYS A 501 5.79 0.95 -7.10
CA LYS A 501 6.73 0.62 -8.19
C LYS A 501 7.43 1.85 -8.78
N SER A 502 6.91 3.08 -8.56
CA SER A 502 7.41 4.29 -9.23
C SER A 502 7.86 5.42 -8.29
N PRO A 503 8.99 5.29 -7.57
CA PRO A 503 9.74 6.44 -7.07
C PRO A 503 10.69 7.04 -8.14
N GLU A 504 10.99 6.32 -9.23
CA GLU A 504 11.75 6.86 -10.37
C GLU A 504 10.82 7.47 -11.42
N LYS A 505 11.27 8.60 -12.00
CA LYS A 505 10.53 9.43 -12.95
C LYS A 505 9.92 8.58 -14.05
N MET A 506 8.59 8.48 -14.01
CA MET A 506 7.77 7.84 -15.03
C MET A 506 7.59 8.77 -16.25
N ASP A 507 8.68 9.40 -16.70
CA ASP A 507 8.68 10.36 -17.80
C ASP A 507 9.19 9.68 -19.09
N ASP A 508 8.46 9.90 -20.17
CA ASP A 508 8.78 9.58 -21.58
C ASP A 508 8.75 8.12 -22.06
N GLU A 509 9.24 7.11 -21.34
CA GLU A 509 9.26 5.74 -21.88
C GLU A 509 7.85 5.12 -21.98
N MET A 510 7.00 5.30 -20.96
CA MET A 510 5.62 4.82 -21.02
C MET A 510 4.79 5.62 -22.03
N PHE A 511 5.08 6.91 -22.20
CA PHE A 511 4.44 7.74 -23.22
C PHE A 511 4.83 7.29 -24.64
N THR A 512 6.09 6.87 -24.82
CA THR A 512 6.62 6.35 -26.08
C THR A 512 6.12 4.93 -26.36
N ALA A 513 5.96 4.09 -25.33
CA ALA A 513 5.32 2.78 -25.43
C ALA A 513 3.83 2.91 -25.80
N ILE A 514 3.10 3.83 -25.17
CA ILE A 514 1.71 4.15 -25.53
C ILE A 514 1.64 4.71 -26.96
N LYS A 515 2.61 5.52 -27.40
CA LYS A 515 2.67 6.05 -28.78
C LYS A 515 3.01 4.96 -29.81
N LYS A 516 3.85 3.97 -29.47
CA LYS A 516 4.14 2.78 -30.28
C LYS A 516 2.93 1.86 -30.38
N ILE A 517 2.22 1.61 -29.28
CA ILE A 517 0.95 0.86 -29.26
C ILE A 517 -0.09 1.55 -30.14
N ARG A 518 -0.19 2.89 -30.08
CA ARG A 518 -1.07 3.69 -30.97
C ARG A 518 -0.71 3.58 -32.46
N LYS A 519 0.58 3.38 -32.78
CA LYS A 519 1.08 3.21 -34.15
C LYS A 519 0.83 1.77 -34.66
N PHE A 520 0.92 0.79 -33.77
CA PHE A 520 0.61 -0.62 -34.01
C PHE A 520 -0.90 -0.88 -34.17
N GLU A 521 -1.73 -0.17 -33.40
CA GLU A 521 -3.19 -0.20 -33.47
C GLU A 521 -3.70 0.34 -34.82
N LYS A 522 -3.05 1.38 -35.37
CA LYS A 522 -3.35 1.87 -36.73
C LYS A 522 -2.97 0.89 -37.85
N SER A 523 -1.99 -0.01 -37.64
CA SER A 523 -1.63 -1.03 -38.63
C SER A 523 -2.47 -2.30 -38.54
N LEU A 524 -3.05 -2.62 -37.37
CA LEU A 524 -3.85 -3.85 -37.19
C LEU A 524 -5.25 -3.78 -37.83
N PHE A 525 -5.76 -2.59 -38.14
CA PHE A 525 -7.11 -2.39 -38.72
C PHE A 525 -7.19 -2.49 -40.25
N ARG A 526 -6.15 -2.99 -40.93
CA ARG A 526 -6.20 -3.34 -42.36
C ARG A 526 -5.77 -4.79 -42.62
N ALA A 527 -6.59 -5.76 -42.20
CA ALA A 527 -6.53 -7.11 -42.76
C ALA A 527 -7.93 -7.71 -42.86
N LYS A 528 -8.18 -8.39 -43.99
CA LYS A 528 -9.47 -8.85 -44.49
C LYS A 528 -10.04 -10.04 -43.68
N LYS A 529 -11.39 -10.04 -43.59
CA LYS A 529 -12.35 -11.14 -43.31
C LYS A 529 -11.84 -12.55 -43.71
N ALA A 530 -12.19 -13.67 -43.06
CA ALA A 530 -13.33 -14.04 -42.21
C ALA A 530 -12.98 -15.31 -41.38
N GLN A 531 -13.86 -15.64 -40.41
CA GLN A 531 -13.91 -16.88 -39.59
C GLN A 531 -12.96 -16.99 -38.38
N LEU A 532 -13.05 -16.05 -37.42
CA LEU A 532 -12.72 -16.29 -36.00
C LEU A 532 -13.19 -15.12 -35.08
N VAL A 533 -14.39 -14.57 -35.35
CA VAL A 533 -14.76 -13.20 -34.91
C VAL A 533 -15.53 -13.13 -33.57
N GLY A 534 -15.88 -14.24 -32.92
CA GLY A 534 -16.68 -14.19 -31.68
C GLY A 534 -15.88 -13.77 -30.43
N GLU A 535 -14.79 -14.48 -30.14
CA GLU A 535 -14.08 -14.33 -28.85
C GLU A 535 -12.97 -13.28 -28.90
N VAL A 536 -12.23 -13.20 -30.01
CA VAL A 536 -11.13 -12.23 -30.16
C VAL A 536 -11.68 -10.79 -30.19
N PHE A 537 -12.88 -10.58 -30.74
CA PHE A 537 -13.51 -9.26 -30.75
C PHE A 537 -13.94 -8.81 -29.35
N LYS A 538 -14.41 -9.72 -28.49
CA LYS A 538 -14.72 -9.42 -27.08
C LYS A 538 -13.48 -8.95 -26.32
N TYR A 539 -12.38 -9.69 -26.41
CA TYR A 539 -11.14 -9.33 -25.70
C TYR A 539 -10.46 -8.08 -26.28
N ALA A 540 -10.52 -7.85 -27.59
CA ALA A 540 -10.02 -6.64 -28.22
C ALA A 540 -10.86 -5.40 -27.87
N LEU A 541 -12.19 -5.54 -27.77
CA LEU A 541 -13.08 -4.47 -27.32
C LEU A 541 -12.85 -4.15 -25.85
N ILE A 542 -12.70 -5.16 -24.99
CA ILE A 542 -12.35 -4.99 -23.57
C ILE A 542 -10.98 -4.30 -23.44
N GLY A 543 -9.99 -4.68 -24.25
CA GLY A 543 -8.69 -4.02 -24.30
C GLY A 543 -8.77 -2.55 -24.69
N MET A 544 -9.50 -2.21 -25.77
CA MET A 544 -9.70 -0.83 -26.22
C MET A 544 -10.46 0.01 -25.19
N VAL A 545 -11.52 -0.53 -24.58
CA VAL A 545 -12.28 0.16 -23.54
C VAL A 545 -11.41 0.36 -22.30
N SER A 546 -10.61 -0.63 -21.91
CA SER A 546 -9.70 -0.52 -20.76
C SER A 546 -8.62 0.55 -21.00
N VAL A 547 -8.01 0.58 -22.19
CA VAL A 547 -7.02 1.61 -22.55
C VAL A 547 -7.66 3.00 -22.63
N ALA A 548 -8.86 3.13 -23.19
CA ALA A 548 -9.60 4.39 -23.22
C ALA A 548 -9.95 4.88 -21.81
N VAL A 549 -10.40 3.99 -20.92
CA VAL A 549 -10.69 4.28 -19.52
C VAL A 549 -9.42 4.67 -18.76
N ILE A 550 -8.27 4.03 -19.01
CA ILE A 550 -6.99 4.38 -18.39
C ILE A 550 -6.50 5.75 -18.85
N VAL A 551 -6.55 6.06 -20.15
CA VAL A 551 -6.09 7.35 -20.70
C VAL A 551 -7.02 8.50 -20.29
N MET A 552 -8.34 8.29 -20.35
CA MET A 552 -9.30 9.27 -19.84
C MET A 552 -9.17 9.43 -18.32
N GLY A 553 -8.97 8.32 -17.60
CA GLY A 553 -8.72 8.31 -16.17
C GLY A 553 -7.49 9.13 -15.80
N TYR A 554 -6.37 8.96 -16.51
CA TYR A 554 -5.13 9.71 -16.26
C TYR A 554 -5.31 11.22 -16.47
N LYS A 555 -5.90 11.64 -17.61
CA LYS A 555 -6.19 13.08 -17.84
C LYS A 555 -7.18 13.64 -16.81
N MET A 556 -8.15 12.84 -16.40
CA MET A 556 -9.10 13.22 -15.37
C MET A 556 -8.40 13.37 -14.01
N ILE A 557 -7.37 12.56 -13.72
CA ILE A 557 -6.57 12.65 -12.49
C ILE A 557 -5.81 13.97 -12.42
N ASP A 558 -5.10 14.39 -13.46
CA ASP A 558 -4.34 15.66 -13.44
C ASP A 558 -5.27 16.86 -13.25
N VAL A 559 -6.40 16.87 -13.97
CA VAL A 559 -7.42 17.93 -13.83
C VAL A 559 -8.05 17.90 -12.43
N VAL A 560 -8.31 16.73 -11.86
CA VAL A 560 -8.85 16.59 -10.50
C VAL A 560 -7.81 17.01 -9.45
N LYS A 561 -6.53 16.70 -9.65
CA LYS A 561 -5.44 17.10 -8.76
C LYS A 561 -5.25 18.61 -8.76
N GLU A 562 -5.25 19.24 -9.93
CA GLU A 562 -5.15 20.70 -10.04
C GLU A 562 -6.38 21.40 -9.46
N ARG A 563 -7.60 20.92 -9.77
CA ARG A 563 -8.84 21.46 -9.18
C ARG A 563 -8.91 21.22 -7.67
N GLY A 564 -8.43 20.07 -7.20
CA GLY A 564 -8.31 19.74 -5.78
C GLY A 564 -7.38 20.73 -5.08
N CYS A 565 -6.20 20.98 -5.65
CA CYS A 565 -5.25 21.96 -5.17
C CYS A 565 -5.86 23.38 -5.10
N ARG A 566 -6.52 23.84 -6.18
CA ARG A 566 -7.22 25.14 -6.16
C ARG A 566 -8.31 25.23 -5.09
N THR A 567 -9.01 24.11 -4.83
CA THR A 567 -10.05 24.04 -3.79
C THR A 567 -9.44 24.07 -2.39
N GLU A 568 -8.35 23.34 -2.16
CA GLU A 568 -7.60 23.34 -0.91
C GLU A 568 -7.04 24.75 -0.61
N ILE A 569 -6.44 25.41 -1.61
CA ILE A 569 -5.98 26.80 -1.50
C ILE A 569 -7.13 27.74 -1.17
N ALA A 570 -8.26 27.65 -1.87
CA ALA A 570 -9.41 28.52 -1.62
C ALA A 570 -10.00 28.29 -0.22
N LYS A 571 -10.06 27.04 0.25
CA LYS A 571 -10.49 26.72 1.61
C LYS A 571 -9.55 27.33 2.65
N PHE A 572 -8.24 27.15 2.46
CA PHE A 572 -7.22 27.72 3.33
C PHE A 572 -7.27 29.26 3.34
N GLU A 573 -7.47 29.88 2.17
CA GLU A 573 -7.69 31.33 2.02
C GLU A 573 -8.93 31.79 2.80
N ILE A 574 -10.06 31.09 2.68
CA ILE A 574 -11.29 31.41 3.42
C ILE A 574 -11.11 31.27 4.93
N GLU A 575 -10.41 30.22 5.38
CA GLU A 575 -10.17 29.93 6.79
C GLU A 575 -9.22 30.93 7.47
N LEU A 576 -8.31 31.51 6.70
CA LEU A 576 -7.40 32.56 7.16
C LEU A 576 -7.90 33.98 6.83
N ARG A 577 -9.00 34.12 6.09
CA ARG A 577 -9.56 35.43 5.80
C ARG A 577 -10.13 36.04 7.08
N ASP A 578 -9.88 37.33 7.28
CA ASP A 578 -10.36 38.07 8.45
C ASP A 578 -9.85 37.49 9.80
N MET A 579 -8.61 36.99 9.84
CA MET A 579 -8.02 36.47 11.08
C MET A 579 -8.03 37.50 12.21
N ASP A 580 -7.82 38.77 11.88
CA ASP A 580 -7.89 39.93 12.79
C ASP A 580 -9.26 40.10 13.46
N LYS A 581 -10.33 39.57 12.85
CA LYS A 581 -11.69 39.60 13.41
C LYS A 581 -12.07 38.30 14.12
N SER A 582 -11.30 37.23 13.92
CA SER A 582 -11.64 35.89 14.41
C SER A 582 -11.36 35.69 15.89
N VAL A 583 -10.50 36.52 16.49
CA VAL A 583 -10.06 36.40 17.90
C VAL A 583 -10.36 37.69 18.65
N ARG A 584 -10.89 37.58 19.88
CA ARG A 584 -11.16 38.74 20.73
C ARG A 584 -9.85 39.36 21.23
N TYR A 585 -9.86 40.67 21.50
CA TYR A 585 -8.72 41.36 22.10
C TYR A 585 -8.20 40.64 23.35
N GLY A 586 -6.90 40.32 23.38
CA GLY A 586 -6.21 39.59 24.44
C GLY A 586 -6.51 38.09 24.54
N ALA A 587 -7.45 37.55 23.74
CA ALA A 587 -7.66 36.11 23.69
C ALA A 587 -6.56 35.47 22.83
N LYS A 588 -5.98 34.36 23.30
CA LYS A 588 -4.97 33.57 22.59
C LYS A 588 -5.55 32.20 22.24
N GLU A 589 -5.56 31.85 20.96
CA GLU A 589 -6.09 30.58 20.45
C GLU A 589 -5.02 29.84 19.64
N LEU A 590 -4.83 28.54 19.90
CA LEU A 590 -4.02 27.69 19.04
C LEU A 590 -4.85 27.28 17.82
N LYS A 591 -4.39 27.65 16.62
CA LYS A 591 -4.99 27.26 15.35
C LYS A 591 -4.10 26.25 14.64
N ALA A 592 -4.73 25.30 13.96
CA ALA A 592 -4.05 24.33 13.12
C ALA A 592 -4.82 24.18 11.80
N TYR A 593 -4.10 24.33 10.69
CA TYR A 593 -4.68 24.32 9.34
C TYR A 593 -3.95 23.29 8.48
N GLU A 594 -4.67 22.70 7.53
CA GLU A 594 -4.07 21.82 6.51
C GLU A 594 -3.36 22.68 5.46
N ALA A 595 -2.07 22.39 5.21
CA ALA A 595 -1.30 23.09 4.20
C ALA A 595 -1.78 22.68 2.80
N PRO A 596 -2.26 23.61 1.97
CA PRO A 596 -2.86 23.26 0.69
C PRO A 596 -1.81 22.74 -0.29
N CYS A 597 -2.20 21.80 -1.16
CA CYS A 597 -1.39 21.32 -2.29
C CYS A 597 -0.04 20.69 -1.92
N ASN A 598 0.18 20.27 -0.66
CA ASN A 598 1.51 19.91 -0.14
C ASN A 598 2.51 21.04 -0.40
N ALA A 599 2.17 22.26 0.04
CA ALA A 599 3.11 23.38 0.02
C ALA A 599 4.38 23.06 0.82
N ASP A 600 5.52 23.56 0.37
CA ASP A 600 6.81 23.37 1.04
C ASP A 600 7.01 24.43 2.13
N ARG A 601 6.57 25.67 1.85
CA ARG A 601 6.67 26.82 2.76
C ARG A 601 5.42 27.69 2.66
N ILE A 602 4.98 28.27 3.77
CA ILE A 602 3.89 29.25 3.83
C ILE A 602 4.38 30.47 4.61
N TYR A 603 4.44 31.62 3.94
CA TYR A 603 4.91 32.88 4.54
C TYR A 603 3.73 33.74 4.96
N PHE A 604 3.87 34.39 6.10
CA PHE A 604 2.98 35.37 6.69
C PHE A 604 3.76 36.67 6.90
N PHE A 605 3.16 37.83 6.57
CA PHE A 605 3.79 39.15 6.67
C PHE A 605 2.94 40.15 7.47
N ASP A 606 3.57 41.06 8.21
CA ASP A 606 2.93 42.24 8.79
C ASP A 606 3.10 43.44 7.84
N LEU A 607 2.04 43.78 7.11
CA LEU A 607 2.08 44.85 6.10
C LEU A 607 2.17 46.26 6.70
N ASN A 608 2.00 46.44 8.01
CA ASN A 608 2.13 47.77 8.63
C ASN A 608 3.57 48.09 9.04
N ARG A 609 4.48 47.12 8.91
CA ARG A 609 5.89 47.25 9.25
C ARG A 609 6.73 47.25 7.99
N ASN A 610 7.87 47.93 8.04
CA ASN A 610 8.79 47.98 6.93
C ASN A 610 9.61 46.67 6.90
N ILE A 611 9.31 45.80 5.94
CA ILE A 611 9.99 44.52 5.73
C ILE A 611 10.98 44.71 4.59
N ASN A 612 12.26 44.39 4.83
CA ASN A 612 13.28 44.51 3.79
C ASN A 612 13.04 43.47 2.67
N PRO A 613 12.70 43.89 1.44
CA PRO A 613 12.41 42.95 0.36
C PRO A 613 13.65 42.14 -0.07
N GLU A 614 14.86 42.63 0.24
CA GLU A 614 16.11 41.96 -0.09
C GLU A 614 16.36 40.70 0.75
N ASP A 615 15.60 40.49 1.84
CA ASP A 615 15.65 39.26 2.63
C ASP A 615 15.02 38.07 1.87
N PHE A 616 14.24 38.33 0.80
CA PHE A 616 13.51 37.32 0.02
C PHE A 616 14.06 37.15 -1.41
N LYS A 617 15.35 37.37 -1.63
CA LYS A 617 16.01 37.20 -2.95
C LYS A 617 15.81 35.82 -3.57
N GLU A 618 15.65 34.77 -2.75
CA GLU A 618 15.43 33.39 -3.22
C GLU A 618 14.04 33.15 -3.80
N VAL A 619 13.05 34.00 -3.47
CA VAL A 619 11.67 33.87 -3.96
C VAL A 619 11.23 35.19 -4.60
N PRO A 620 11.62 35.45 -5.88
CA PRO A 620 11.47 36.76 -6.53
C PRO A 620 10.07 37.34 -6.46
N ILE A 621 9.03 36.50 -6.56
CA ILE A 621 7.63 36.92 -6.51
C ILE A 621 7.28 37.58 -5.15
N ILE A 622 7.81 37.07 -4.04
CA ILE A 622 7.59 37.66 -2.70
C ILE A 622 8.30 39.02 -2.64
N LYS A 623 9.57 39.08 -3.05
CA LYS A 623 10.35 40.32 -3.11
C LYS A 623 9.66 41.41 -3.93
N ASP A 624 9.16 41.07 -5.12
CA ASP A 624 8.45 42.02 -5.99
C ASP A 624 7.12 42.46 -5.40
N THR A 625 6.41 41.56 -4.70
CA THR A 625 5.15 41.92 -4.03
C THR A 625 5.37 42.87 -2.86
N LEU A 626 6.43 42.64 -2.06
CA LEU A 626 6.81 43.53 -0.95
C LEU A 626 7.24 44.91 -1.45
N LYS A 627 8.04 44.99 -2.54
CA LYS A 627 8.45 46.28 -3.15
C LYS A 627 7.27 47.10 -3.65
N ASN A 628 6.28 46.44 -4.24
CA ASN A 628 5.12 47.10 -4.84
C ASN A 628 3.99 47.37 -3.84
N SER A 629 4.21 47.17 -2.52
CA SER A 629 3.17 47.27 -1.49
C SER A 629 1.92 46.45 -1.82
N GLY A 630 2.11 45.25 -2.37
CA GLY A 630 1.01 44.35 -2.72
C GLY A 630 0.20 44.01 -1.46
N GLY A 631 -1.13 44.14 -1.53
CA GLY A 631 -2.01 43.91 -0.38
C GLY A 631 -2.10 42.47 0.13
N SER A 632 -1.27 41.55 -0.36
CA SER A 632 -1.24 40.16 0.08
C SER A 632 -0.20 39.98 1.19
N ASN A 633 -0.58 39.31 2.27
CA ASN A 633 0.30 39.04 3.40
C ASN A 633 0.45 37.56 3.74
N VAL A 634 -0.16 36.66 2.95
CA VAL A 634 0.08 35.22 3.02
C VAL A 634 0.48 34.70 1.64
N PHE A 635 1.56 33.92 1.57
CA PHE A 635 2.11 33.35 0.35
C PHE A 635 2.34 31.85 0.49
N ILE A 636 1.78 31.06 -0.42
CA ILE A 636 1.91 29.60 -0.45
C ILE A 636 2.95 29.24 -1.51
N VAL A 637 4.07 28.65 -1.09
CA VAL A 637 5.22 28.34 -1.96
C VAL A 637 5.38 26.83 -2.10
N LYS A 638 5.57 26.37 -3.34
CA LYS A 638 5.85 24.97 -3.67
C LYS A 638 6.84 24.88 -4.83
N ASN A 639 7.93 24.15 -4.63
CA ASN A 639 9.09 24.06 -5.53
C ASN A 639 9.61 25.47 -5.89
N ASP A 640 9.79 26.32 -4.87
CA ASP A 640 10.24 27.71 -4.98
C ASP A 640 9.34 28.65 -5.82
N ASP A 641 8.17 28.17 -6.23
CA ASP A 641 7.17 28.93 -6.98
C ASP A 641 5.95 29.26 -6.11
N VAL A 642 5.51 30.53 -6.16
CA VAL A 642 4.35 31.02 -5.41
C VAL A 642 3.08 30.54 -6.10
N LYS A 643 2.44 29.51 -5.54
CA LYS A 643 1.20 28.94 -6.09
C LYS A 643 -0.01 29.85 -5.87
N ARG A 644 -0.01 30.62 -4.78
CA ARG A 644 -1.05 31.60 -4.46
C ARG A 644 -0.53 32.60 -3.42
N SER A 645 -1.00 33.85 -3.51
CA SER A 645 -0.95 34.83 -2.44
C SER A 645 -2.33 35.45 -2.19
N PHE A 646 -2.61 35.84 -0.94
CA PHE A 646 -3.86 36.50 -0.54
C PHE A 646 -3.69 37.33 0.75
N TYR A 647 -4.72 38.09 1.12
CA TYR A 647 -4.78 38.89 2.35
C TYR A 647 -5.57 38.15 3.43
N ALA A 648 -4.92 37.87 4.56
CA ALA A 648 -5.49 37.17 5.71
C ALA A 648 -6.01 38.11 6.81
N GLY A 649 -6.14 39.41 6.53
CA GLY A 649 -6.48 40.42 7.53
C GLY A 649 -5.24 41.14 8.06
N ASN A 650 -5.46 42.03 9.03
CA ASN A 650 -4.38 42.83 9.59
C ASN A 650 -3.57 42.01 10.59
N LEU A 651 -2.41 41.51 10.18
CA LEU A 651 -1.57 40.65 11.02
C LEU A 651 -0.49 41.47 11.69
N GLU A 652 -0.28 41.22 12.98
CA GLU A 652 0.83 41.76 13.76
C GLU A 652 1.81 40.62 14.01
N MET A 653 3.08 40.81 13.65
CA MET A 653 4.10 39.80 13.84
C MET A 653 5.26 40.36 14.62
N VAL A 654 5.85 39.51 15.45
CA VAL A 654 7.09 39.83 16.14
C VAL A 654 8.21 39.96 15.11
N TYR A 655 9.20 40.82 15.38
CA TYR A 655 10.43 40.94 14.60
C TYR A 655 10.96 39.56 14.16
N PRO A 656 11.19 39.32 12.84
CA PRO A 656 11.40 40.29 11.75
C PRO A 656 10.12 40.68 10.97
N TYR A 657 8.96 40.72 11.64
CA TYR A 657 7.67 41.12 11.06
C TYR A 657 7.15 40.20 9.95
N HIS A 658 7.69 38.98 9.86
CA HIS A 658 7.21 37.90 9.01
C HIS A 658 7.48 36.55 9.67
N ILE A 659 6.68 35.53 9.33
CA ILE A 659 6.86 34.15 9.80
C ILE A 659 6.74 33.20 8.61
N CYS A 660 7.66 32.25 8.50
CA CYS A 660 7.66 31.20 7.49
C CYS A 660 7.40 29.84 8.14
N PHE A 661 6.32 29.16 7.77
CA PHE A 661 5.98 27.83 8.25
C PHE A 661 6.39 26.75 7.25
N VAL A 662 7.03 25.67 7.73
CA VAL A 662 7.23 24.44 6.96
C VAL A 662 6.21 23.41 7.44
N PRO A 663 5.26 22.97 6.59
CA PRO A 663 4.20 22.07 7.02
C PRO A 663 4.73 20.73 7.57
N LYS A 664 4.30 20.37 8.79
CA LYS A 664 4.63 19.08 9.42
C LYS A 664 3.44 18.14 9.27
N PHE A 665 3.64 17.02 8.59
CA PHE A 665 2.55 16.09 8.22
C PHE A 665 1.40 16.77 7.46
N GLY A 666 1.73 17.73 6.59
CA GLY A 666 0.76 18.47 5.79
C GLY A 666 -0.08 19.47 6.59
N LYS A 667 0.35 19.86 7.79
CA LYS A 667 -0.33 20.86 8.62
C LYS A 667 0.62 21.95 9.08
N ILE A 668 0.07 23.14 9.29
CA ILE A 668 0.71 24.24 10.02
C ILE A 668 -0.08 24.53 11.30
N SER A 669 0.61 24.92 12.35
CA SER A 669 0.01 25.25 13.64
C SER A 669 0.66 26.48 14.25
N PHE A 670 -0.15 27.42 14.72
CA PHE A 670 0.30 28.69 15.28
C PHE A 670 -0.73 29.25 16.28
N PHE A 671 -0.26 30.04 17.22
CA PHE A 671 -1.09 30.84 18.11
C PHE A 671 -1.55 32.12 17.41
N LEU A 672 -2.83 32.43 17.60
CA LEU A 672 -3.47 33.65 17.15
C LEU A 672 -3.98 34.41 18.37
N GLU A 673 -3.50 35.63 18.57
CA GLU A 673 -3.89 36.49 19.68
C GLU A 673 -4.51 37.79 19.18
N GLY A 674 -5.67 38.19 19.71
CA GLY A 674 -6.32 39.42 19.26
C GLY A 674 -5.59 40.66 19.77
N ALA A 675 -5.11 41.53 18.87
CA ALA A 675 -4.38 42.77 19.18
C ALA A 675 -5.18 44.04 18.77
N GLY A 676 -6.51 43.93 18.74
CA GLY A 676 -7.43 45.06 18.60
C GLY A 676 -7.97 45.13 17.18
N LYS A 677 -7.35 45.93 16.32
CA LYS A 677 -7.62 45.91 14.87
C LYS A 677 -6.66 44.99 14.10
N SER A 678 -5.82 44.26 14.82
CA SER A 678 -4.86 43.30 14.29
C SER A 678 -4.96 41.97 15.02
N ALA A 679 -4.40 40.93 14.43
CA ALA A 679 -4.19 39.63 15.05
C ALA A 679 -2.69 39.35 15.14
N LYS A 680 -2.18 39.14 16.35
CA LYS A 680 -0.81 38.72 16.61
C LYS A 680 -0.66 37.23 16.25
N VAL A 681 0.27 36.92 15.34
CA VAL A 681 0.58 35.54 14.91
C VAL A 681 1.90 35.11 15.52
N ALA A 682 1.91 33.96 16.20
CA ALA A 682 3.13 33.36 16.75
C ALA A 682 3.12 31.85 16.50
N SER A 683 4.27 31.27 16.16
CA SER A 683 4.36 29.83 15.88
C SER A 683 4.05 28.95 17.09
N ALA A 684 3.54 27.74 16.85
CA ALA A 684 3.36 26.72 17.89
C ALA A 684 4.66 25.96 18.14
N CYS A 685 4.84 25.43 19.35
CA CYS A 685 6.13 24.89 19.78
C CYS A 685 6.72 23.76 18.95
N SER A 686 5.86 22.89 18.41
CA SER A 686 6.29 21.78 17.58
C SER A 686 6.30 22.10 16.08
N GLN A 687 5.93 23.33 15.70
CA GLN A 687 5.78 23.75 14.33
C GLN A 687 7.14 24.13 13.74
N PRO A 688 7.62 23.43 12.70
CA PRO A 688 8.84 23.82 12.03
C PRO A 688 8.66 25.17 11.32
N GLU A 689 9.64 26.05 11.51
CA GLU A 689 9.70 27.38 10.92
C GLU A 689 10.97 27.55 10.07
N CYS A 690 10.81 28.27 8.97
CA CYS A 690 11.84 28.72 8.05
C CYS A 690 12.11 30.23 8.15
N THR A 691 11.65 30.87 9.22
CA THR A 691 11.93 32.29 9.50
C THR A 691 13.37 32.43 9.94
N PHE A 692 14.19 33.12 9.15
CA PHE A 692 15.59 33.39 9.44
C PHE A 692 15.81 34.90 9.42
N ILE A 693 16.36 35.44 10.50
CA ILE A 693 16.71 36.86 10.62
C ILE A 693 18.17 36.99 10.21
N PRO A 694 18.51 37.67 9.11
CA PRO A 694 19.91 37.90 8.78
C PRO A 694 20.58 38.70 9.90
N ILE A 695 21.74 38.25 10.36
CA ILE A 695 22.54 38.95 11.36
C ILE A 695 23.39 39.99 10.63
N ASP A 696 22.89 41.22 10.57
CA ASP A 696 23.59 42.37 10.01
C ASP A 696 23.66 43.52 11.02
N ILE A 697 24.85 43.75 11.56
CA ILE A 697 25.20 44.76 12.54
C ILE A 697 25.81 46.02 11.90
N SER A 698 25.60 47.22 12.43
CA SER A 698 26.31 48.40 11.88
C SER A 698 27.80 48.38 12.24
N ASP A 699 28.65 49.08 11.47
CA ASP A 699 30.08 49.20 11.79
C ASP A 699 30.31 49.80 13.20
N ASP A 700 29.46 50.73 13.62
CA ASP A 700 29.55 51.39 14.93
C ASP A 700 29.18 50.45 16.09
N GLU A 701 28.17 49.59 15.88
CA GLU A 701 27.79 48.57 16.86
C GLU A 701 28.82 47.44 16.92
N ALA A 702 29.37 47.03 15.77
CA ALA A 702 30.47 46.08 15.72
C ALA A 702 31.69 46.63 16.49
N ARG A 703 32.02 47.92 16.32
CA ARG A 703 33.03 48.62 17.12
C ARG A 703 32.75 48.54 18.62
N ARG A 704 31.49 48.77 19.04
CA ARG A 704 31.12 48.67 20.46
C ARG A 704 31.33 47.24 20.99
N ILE A 705 30.83 46.22 20.29
CA ILE A 705 30.94 44.82 20.72
C ILE A 705 32.39 44.36 20.77
N VAL A 706 33.21 44.70 19.76
CA VAL A 706 34.64 44.34 19.76
C VAL A 706 35.36 45.02 20.91
N LYS A 707 35.07 46.31 21.21
CA LYS A 707 35.72 47.02 22.31
C LYS A 707 35.44 46.34 23.64
N GLU A 708 34.19 45.97 23.86
CA GLU A 708 33.74 45.22 25.04
C GLU A 708 34.38 43.83 25.11
N ALA A 709 34.52 43.14 23.97
CA ALA A 709 35.23 41.86 23.88
C ALA A 709 36.74 41.97 24.18
N ILE A 710 37.40 43.09 23.84
CA ILE A 710 38.81 43.31 24.20
C ILE A 710 38.95 43.57 25.70
N GLU A 711 38.05 44.39 26.26
CA GLU A 711 38.01 44.68 27.71
C GLU A 711 37.73 43.40 28.55
N PHE A 712 37.10 42.37 27.96
CA PHE A 712 36.83 41.07 28.58
C PHE A 712 38.09 40.28 28.99
N GLY A 713 39.20 40.42 28.26
CA GLY A 713 40.49 39.78 28.60
C GLY A 713 40.53 38.24 28.49
N CYS A 714 39.95 37.66 27.43
CA CYS A 714 40.02 36.22 27.16
C CYS A 714 41.37 35.80 26.56
N SER A 715 41.74 34.52 26.71
CA SER A 715 43.03 33.98 26.22
C SER A 715 43.23 34.10 24.70
N ASN A 716 42.14 34.24 23.94
CA ASN A 716 42.13 34.41 22.48
C ASN A 716 41.46 35.73 22.04
N CYS A 717 41.38 36.72 22.94
CA CYS A 717 40.76 37.99 22.62
C CYS A 717 41.67 38.80 21.69
N PRO A 718 41.10 39.61 20.79
CA PRO A 718 41.92 40.43 19.91
C PRO A 718 42.75 41.44 20.70
N SER A 719 44.00 41.62 20.32
CA SER A 719 44.85 42.69 20.88
C SER A 719 44.79 43.99 20.08
N ASP A 720 44.25 43.95 18.87
CA ASP A 720 44.23 45.06 17.91
C ASP A 720 42.79 45.28 17.42
N PHE A 721 42.21 46.40 17.85
CA PHE A 721 40.83 46.76 17.59
C PHE A 721 40.54 47.01 16.10
N ASP A 722 41.37 47.82 15.44
CA ASP A 722 41.14 48.24 14.06
C ASP A 722 41.25 47.05 13.10
N ARG A 723 42.19 46.13 13.37
CA ARG A 723 42.37 44.91 12.59
C ARG A 723 41.16 43.97 12.65
N GLU A 724 40.45 43.92 13.77
CA GLU A 724 39.25 43.09 13.89
C GLU A 724 38.06 43.67 13.13
N ILE A 725 37.90 44.99 13.12
CA ILE A 725 36.86 45.67 12.32
C ILE A 725 37.03 45.36 10.83
N GLU A 726 38.26 45.28 10.34
CA GLU A 726 38.54 44.87 8.96
C GLU A 726 38.14 43.41 8.71
N LYS A 727 38.52 42.48 9.60
CA LYS A 727 38.12 41.07 9.50
C LYS A 727 36.61 40.86 9.52
N ILE A 728 35.88 41.68 10.27
CA ILE A 728 34.41 41.64 10.32
C ILE A 728 33.81 41.92 8.93
N LYS A 729 34.33 42.92 8.22
CA LYS A 729 33.86 43.26 6.86
C LYS A 729 34.08 42.11 5.90
N ILE A 730 35.27 41.50 5.93
CA ILE A 730 35.63 40.34 5.10
C ILE A 730 34.75 39.13 5.47
N THR A 731 34.50 38.91 6.76
CA THR A 731 33.65 37.82 7.25
C THR A 731 32.21 37.95 6.77
N ARG A 732 31.63 39.14 6.83
CA ARG A 732 30.27 39.41 6.33
C ARG A 732 30.11 39.18 4.83
N GLN A 733 31.16 39.43 4.06
CA GLN A 733 31.15 39.20 2.63
C GLN A 733 31.16 37.71 2.29
N ASN A 734 31.75 36.88 3.15
CA ASN A 734 32.00 35.46 2.88
C ASN A 734 31.14 34.48 3.72
N VAL A 735 30.44 34.97 4.75
CA VAL A 735 29.63 34.14 5.65
C VAL A 735 28.24 34.73 5.81
N GLU A 736 27.22 33.90 5.61
CA GLU A 736 25.83 34.22 5.91
C GLU A 736 25.49 33.73 7.31
N MET A 737 24.96 34.63 8.14
CA MET A 737 24.59 34.33 9.51
C MET A 737 23.12 34.65 9.71
N PHE A 738 22.40 33.71 10.32
CA PHE A 738 20.97 33.82 10.54
C PHE A 738 20.63 33.54 12.00
N ARG A 739 19.68 34.28 12.56
CA ARG A 739 19.11 34.04 13.88
C ARG A 739 17.66 33.59 13.77
N LYS A 740 17.26 32.68 14.65
CA LYS A 740 15.89 32.22 14.80
C LYS A 740 15.49 32.20 16.27
N PHE A 741 14.34 32.80 16.59
CA PHE A 741 13.78 32.81 17.94
C PHE A 741 12.58 31.86 18.01
N THR A 742 12.56 30.95 18.97
CA THR A 742 11.43 30.05 19.23
C THR A 742 11.01 30.17 20.70
N PHE A 743 9.75 30.53 20.99
CA PHE A 743 9.27 30.68 22.37
C PHE A 743 8.28 29.59 22.74
N CYS A 744 8.60 28.81 23.79
CA CYS A 744 7.85 27.64 24.21
C CYS A 744 7.89 27.43 25.71
N ASP A 745 6.71 27.29 26.33
CA ASP A 745 6.56 26.96 27.75
C ASP A 745 7.38 27.88 28.68
N GLY A 746 7.41 29.18 28.35
CA GLY A 746 8.19 30.17 29.10
C GLY A 746 9.67 30.22 28.75
N ILE A 747 10.14 29.43 27.79
CA ILE A 747 11.53 29.35 27.36
C ILE A 747 11.68 29.88 25.93
N THR A 748 12.50 30.91 25.74
CA THR A 748 12.95 31.35 24.41
C THR A 748 14.23 30.60 24.03
N THR A 749 14.19 29.82 22.96
CA THR A 749 15.36 29.23 22.31
C THR A 749 15.83 30.15 21.19
N VAL A 750 17.10 30.53 21.19
CA VAL A 750 17.75 31.30 20.14
C VAL A 750 18.68 30.35 19.38
N GLU A 751 18.39 30.09 18.10
CA GLU A 751 19.24 29.30 17.21
C GLU A 751 19.96 30.25 16.25
N ILE A 752 21.28 30.14 16.16
CA ILE A 752 22.12 30.84 15.20
C ILE A 752 22.63 29.83 14.18
N THR A 753 22.41 30.12 12.91
CA THR A 753 22.93 29.34 11.78
C THR A 753 24.04 30.12 11.10
N ILE A 754 25.21 29.52 10.97
CA ILE A 754 26.40 30.07 10.33
C ILE A 754 26.64 29.25 9.06
N ARG A 755 26.57 29.91 7.90
CA ARG A 755 26.71 29.27 6.60
C ARG A 755 27.81 29.99 5.80
N PRO A 756 28.97 29.37 5.58
CA PRO A 756 29.94 29.87 4.61
C PRO A 756 29.29 29.98 3.23
N LYS A 757 29.55 31.06 2.50
CA LYS A 757 29.16 31.16 1.09
C LYS A 757 29.94 30.13 0.27
N LYS A 758 29.43 29.78 -0.90
CA LYS A 758 30.11 28.83 -1.81
C LYS A 758 31.57 29.30 -2.00
N ASN A 759 32.51 28.39 -1.77
CA ASN A 759 33.97 28.57 -1.91
C ASN A 759 34.70 29.30 -0.77
N ALA A 760 34.02 29.67 0.32
CA ALA A 760 34.69 30.19 1.51
C ALA A 760 34.99 29.07 2.52
N GLU A 761 36.26 28.91 2.90
CA GLU A 761 36.68 28.12 4.06
C GLU A 761 37.05 29.08 5.20
N VAL A 762 36.37 28.93 6.33
CA VAL A 762 36.38 29.92 7.40
C VAL A 762 37.05 29.32 8.63
N LYS A 763 38.29 29.74 8.91
CA LYS A 763 39.10 29.20 10.02
C LYS A 763 39.21 30.17 11.18
N ASN A 764 39.24 29.63 12.39
CA ASN A 764 39.28 30.37 13.66
C ASN A 764 38.14 31.41 13.73
N PHE A 765 36.92 30.95 13.45
CA PHE A 765 35.71 31.75 13.52
C PHE A 765 35.25 31.94 14.96
N ARG A 766 34.95 33.17 15.34
CA ARG A 766 34.36 33.53 16.62
C ARG A 766 33.00 34.18 16.37
N PHE A 767 31.98 33.72 17.07
CA PHE A 767 30.67 34.35 17.05
C PHE A 767 30.41 34.98 18.41
N TYR A 768 30.14 36.28 18.41
CA TYR A 768 29.75 37.04 19.59
C TYR A 768 28.27 37.34 19.53
N GLU A 769 27.53 37.00 20.58
CA GLU A 769 26.14 37.42 20.77
C GLU A 769 26.09 38.36 21.97
N PHE A 770 25.69 39.61 21.73
CA PHE A 770 25.48 40.60 22.77
C PHE A 770 24.00 40.69 23.11
N ILE A 771 23.65 40.41 24.38
CA ILE A 771 22.28 40.51 24.89
C ILE A 771 22.24 41.67 25.90
N PRO A 772 21.54 42.78 25.60
CA PRO A 772 21.47 43.92 26.50
C PRO A 772 20.85 43.55 27.86
N LYS A 773 21.40 44.09 28.95
CA LYS A 773 20.84 43.90 30.31
C LYS A 773 19.38 44.34 30.45
N SER A 774 18.96 45.34 29.67
CA SER A 774 17.57 45.79 29.65
C SER A 774 16.59 44.72 29.19
N CYS A 775 17.07 43.63 28.58
CA CYS A 775 16.24 42.52 28.15
C CYS A 775 15.99 41.49 29.23
N ILE A 776 16.98 41.24 30.08
CA ILE A 776 16.91 40.23 31.13
C ILE A 776 17.79 40.71 32.29
N ASP A 777 17.17 41.01 33.43
CA ASP A 777 17.83 41.60 34.61
C ASP A 777 18.96 40.74 35.20
N ASP A 778 18.88 39.40 35.07
CA ASP A 778 19.92 38.46 35.52
C ASP A 778 20.06 37.25 34.57
N LEU A 779 20.67 37.45 33.40
CA LEU A 779 20.78 36.42 32.37
C LEU A 779 21.42 35.11 32.88
N ASN A 780 22.35 35.17 33.82
CA ASN A 780 22.97 33.96 34.38
C ASN A 780 21.94 33.07 35.09
N THR A 781 20.95 33.67 35.72
CA THR A 781 19.81 32.96 36.33
C THR A 781 18.82 32.44 35.29
N TYR A 782 18.73 33.07 34.11
CA TYR A 782 17.78 32.70 33.04
C TYR A 782 18.36 31.78 31.94
N LEU A 783 19.68 31.60 31.88
CA LEU A 783 20.30 30.58 31.04
C LEU A 783 19.99 29.21 31.65
N ALA A 784 18.94 28.56 31.14
CA ALA A 784 18.27 27.40 31.76
C ALA A 784 19.07 26.08 31.78
N GLU A 785 20.41 26.16 31.78
CA GLU A 785 21.36 25.09 31.45
C GLU A 785 21.21 24.65 29.98
N ASN A 786 22.31 24.30 29.30
CA ASN A 786 22.45 23.94 27.87
C ASN A 786 22.77 25.10 26.89
N VAL A 787 23.91 25.79 27.06
CA VAL A 787 24.58 26.36 25.89
C VAL A 787 25.40 25.26 25.24
N GLU A 788 25.16 24.96 23.97
CA GLU A 788 25.92 23.95 23.23
C GLU A 788 27.24 24.55 22.73
N GLY A 789 28.37 23.85 22.97
CA GLY A 789 29.70 24.21 22.47
C GLY A 789 30.69 24.70 23.52
N ASN A 790 31.89 25.12 23.07
CA ASN A 790 32.89 25.78 23.92
C ASN A 790 32.54 27.27 24.04
N VAL A 791 32.07 27.68 25.22
CA VAL A 791 31.37 28.95 25.44
C VAL A 791 31.91 29.69 26.66
N GLU A 792 32.08 31.01 26.54
CA GLU A 792 32.40 31.92 27.65
C GLU A 792 31.25 32.94 27.86
N ILE A 793 30.86 33.22 29.11
CA ILE A 793 29.70 34.10 29.49
C ILE A 793 30.10 35.07 30.62
N ARG A 794 29.71 36.36 30.56
CA ARG A 794 29.93 37.37 31.63
C ARG A 794 28.76 38.35 31.89
N ALA A 795 28.97 39.32 32.78
CA ALA A 795 27.97 40.12 33.52
C ALA A 795 27.05 41.04 32.68
N ASP A 796 27.39 41.33 31.42
CA ASP A 796 26.56 42.06 30.44
C ASP A 796 26.55 41.20 29.18
N PRO A 797 25.66 40.21 29.11
CA PRO A 797 26.04 38.91 28.60
C PRO A 797 26.40 38.91 27.13
N LEU A 798 27.71 38.98 26.92
CA LEU A 798 28.41 38.65 25.71
C LEU A 798 28.66 37.14 25.76
N ILE A 799 28.00 36.39 24.87
CA ILE A 799 28.25 34.97 24.67
C ILE A 799 29.21 34.83 23.49
N MET A 800 30.31 34.12 23.69
CA MET A 800 31.28 33.87 22.64
C MET A 800 31.38 32.37 22.34
N TRP A 801 31.20 32.01 21.07
CA TRP A 801 31.51 30.68 20.54
C TRP A 801 32.76 30.74 19.68
N GLN A 802 33.60 29.71 19.76
CA GLN A 802 34.81 29.58 18.93
C GLN A 802 34.77 28.28 18.12
N PHE A 803 35.15 28.39 16.85
CA PHE A 803 35.25 27.27 15.91
C PHE A 803 36.62 27.30 15.23
N GLU A 804 37.29 26.16 15.18
CA GLU A 804 38.58 26.04 14.47
C GLU A 804 38.39 26.12 12.94
N ASP A 805 37.35 25.47 12.41
CA ASP A 805 36.97 25.49 10.99
C ASP A 805 35.44 25.40 10.82
N ILE A 806 34.92 26.14 9.84
CA ILE A 806 33.55 26.09 9.35
C ILE A 806 33.60 25.82 7.83
N SER A 807 33.68 24.54 7.47
CA SER A 807 33.64 24.03 6.09
C SER A 807 32.22 23.78 5.55
N GLY A 808 31.19 23.95 6.37
CA GLY A 808 29.78 23.77 6.02
C GLY A 808 28.84 24.46 7.00
N GLU A 809 27.52 24.30 6.83
CA GLU A 809 26.53 24.91 7.72
C GLU A 809 26.72 24.42 9.18
N LYS A 810 26.85 25.36 10.11
CA LYS A 810 26.92 25.11 11.55
C LYS A 810 25.74 25.76 12.25
N LYS A 811 25.21 25.09 13.27
CA LYS A 811 24.14 25.59 14.12
C LYS A 811 24.58 25.58 15.56
N ILE A 812 24.31 26.68 16.26
CA ILE A 812 24.49 26.81 17.70
C ILE A 812 23.20 27.35 18.31
N SER A 813 22.94 27.01 19.57
CA SER A 813 21.75 27.51 20.24
C SER A 813 21.95 27.73 21.73
N TYR A 814 21.13 28.62 22.28
CA TYR A 814 21.02 28.84 23.73
C TYR A 814 19.54 29.05 24.13
N LYS A 815 19.23 28.81 25.40
CA LYS A 815 17.87 28.90 25.95
C LYS A 815 17.81 29.95 27.06
N LEU A 816 16.74 30.74 27.04
CA LEU A 816 16.42 31.78 28.01
C LEU A 816 15.08 31.45 28.66
N SER A 817 14.99 31.33 29.98
CA SER A 817 13.72 31.10 30.69
C SER A 817 12.85 32.37 30.84
N ALA A 818 12.80 33.18 29.78
CA ALA A 818 12.01 34.40 29.68
C ALA A 818 11.46 34.57 28.24
N GLU A 819 10.32 35.24 28.10
CA GLU A 819 9.80 35.68 26.80
C GLU A 819 10.51 36.97 26.37
N LEU A 820 11.19 36.95 25.22
CA LEU A 820 11.80 38.15 24.66
C LEU A 820 10.75 39.01 23.94
N ASN A 821 10.64 40.28 24.34
CA ASN A 821 9.84 41.27 23.61
C ASN A 821 10.52 41.69 22.28
N ASP A 822 9.80 42.44 21.45
CA ASP A 822 10.27 42.83 20.11
C ASP A 822 11.49 43.75 20.17
N GLU A 823 11.51 44.69 21.13
CA GLU A 823 12.65 45.57 21.39
C GLU A 823 13.91 44.76 21.70
N CYS A 824 13.77 43.70 22.49
CA CYS A 824 14.88 42.81 22.84
C CYS A 824 15.34 41.92 21.70
N LYS A 825 14.41 41.37 20.92
CA LYS A 825 14.80 40.59 19.73
C LYS A 825 15.58 41.43 18.72
N GLN A 826 15.27 42.73 18.63
CA GLN A 826 16.01 43.70 17.81
C GLN A 826 17.33 44.14 18.46
N ALA A 827 17.34 44.30 19.78
CA ALA A 827 18.51 44.76 20.51
C ALA A 827 19.57 43.66 20.72
N ILE A 828 19.21 42.38 20.57
CA ILE A 828 20.18 41.27 20.54
C ILE A 828 20.98 41.35 19.25
N GLN A 829 22.28 41.56 19.41
CA GLN A 829 23.22 41.77 18.32
C GLN A 829 24.15 40.59 18.20
N GLY A 830 24.50 40.23 16.97
CA GLY A 830 25.37 39.10 16.67
C GLY A 830 26.51 39.56 15.77
N LEU A 831 27.70 39.02 15.98
CA LEU A 831 28.89 39.39 15.26
C LEU A 831 29.77 38.17 15.03
N GLY A 832 29.91 37.75 13.77
CA GLY A 832 30.87 36.74 13.35
C GLY A 832 32.19 37.37 12.93
N ILE A 833 33.30 36.83 13.42
CA ILE A 833 34.66 37.25 13.05
C ILE A 833 35.49 36.02 12.73
N SER A 834 36.00 35.92 11.51
CA SER A 834 36.99 34.93 11.14
C SER A 834 38.39 35.51 11.20
N GLN A 835 39.37 34.74 11.72
CA GLN A 835 40.78 35.15 11.66
C GLN A 835 41.39 34.89 10.29
N PHE A 836 40.97 33.79 9.63
CA PHE A 836 41.41 33.43 8.31
C PHE A 836 40.19 33.05 7.49
N ILE A 837 39.96 33.82 6.44
CA ILE A 837 39.05 33.41 5.37
C ILE A 837 40.01 33.05 4.27
N GLU A 838 40.25 31.76 4.15
CA GLU A 838 40.69 31.24 2.88
C GLU A 838 39.43 31.33 2.01
N GLU A 839 39.26 32.51 1.39
CA GLU A 839 38.75 32.49 0.03
C GLU A 839 39.67 31.47 -0.60
N LYS A 840 39.14 30.25 -0.82
CA LYS A 840 39.83 29.33 -1.71
C LYS A 840 40.07 30.21 -2.89
N ALA A 841 41.33 30.55 -3.12
CA ALA A 841 41.68 31.44 -4.19
C ALA A 841 40.84 30.87 -5.32
N GLN A 842 39.97 31.71 -5.88
CA GLN A 842 40.01 31.70 -7.30
C GLN A 842 41.52 31.83 -7.57
N GLU A 843 42.19 30.69 -7.82
CA GLU A 843 42.50 30.42 -9.21
C GLU A 843 41.50 31.30 -9.97
N GLU A 844 41.92 32.53 -10.32
CA GLU A 844 41.80 32.86 -11.71
C GLU A 844 42.28 31.58 -12.42
N GLU A 845 41.40 30.60 -12.57
CA GLU A 845 40.70 30.43 -13.79
C GLU A 845 40.68 31.80 -14.53
N ILE A 846 41.85 32.22 -15.05
CA ILE A 846 42.05 32.18 -16.49
C ILE A 846 41.17 31.00 -16.91
N PRO A 847 39.88 31.19 -17.26
CA PRO A 847 38.81 30.17 -17.20
C PRO A 847 39.50 28.85 -17.36
N GLU A 848 39.73 28.06 -16.29
CA GLU A 848 40.81 27.04 -16.34
C GLU A 848 40.56 26.33 -17.63
N GLU A 849 41.45 26.50 -18.60
CA GLU A 849 41.07 26.43 -20.01
C GLU A 849 40.36 25.09 -20.17
N ASN A 850 39.01 25.12 -20.33
CA ASN A 850 38.14 24.08 -19.75
C ASN A 850 38.80 22.73 -19.92
N THR A 851 39.24 22.13 -18.80
CA THR A 851 40.21 21.05 -18.93
C THR A 851 39.51 19.87 -19.59
N PRO A 852 40.11 19.23 -20.61
CA PRO A 852 39.42 18.16 -21.32
C PRO A 852 39.07 17.04 -20.32
N PRO A 853 37.81 16.55 -20.31
CA PRO A 853 37.40 15.49 -19.40
C PRO A 853 38.31 14.30 -19.63
N THR A 854 38.81 13.65 -18.60
CA THR A 854 39.68 12.47 -18.75
C THR A 854 38.87 11.20 -18.55
N ILE A 855 39.03 10.20 -19.42
CA ILE A 855 38.47 8.86 -19.25
C ILE A 855 39.56 7.81 -19.47
N GLY A 856 39.70 6.87 -18.53
CA GLY A 856 40.78 5.88 -18.60
C GLY A 856 40.55 4.70 -17.67
N ASN A 857 41.47 3.73 -17.73
CA ASN A 857 41.42 2.51 -16.92
C ASN A 857 40.09 1.74 -17.04
N LEU A 858 39.44 1.80 -18.20
CA LEU A 858 38.30 0.93 -18.49
C LEU A 858 38.81 -0.52 -18.51
N PRO A 859 38.26 -1.42 -17.69
CA PRO A 859 38.72 -2.80 -17.65
C PRO A 859 38.34 -3.52 -18.94
N ASP A 860 39.27 -4.32 -19.47
CA ASP A 860 38.95 -5.31 -20.49
C ASP A 860 38.03 -6.38 -19.87
N VAL A 861 37.06 -6.85 -20.65
CA VAL A 861 35.95 -7.67 -20.15
C VAL A 861 35.71 -8.88 -21.03
N SER A 862 35.62 -10.05 -20.40
CA SER A 862 35.28 -11.30 -21.07
C SER A 862 33.78 -11.58 -21.00
N VAL A 863 33.12 -11.76 -22.14
CA VAL A 863 31.71 -12.15 -22.25
C VAL A 863 31.57 -13.47 -23.00
N SER A 864 30.48 -14.18 -22.74
CA SER A 864 30.21 -15.51 -23.31
C SER A 864 28.69 -15.74 -23.43
N GLY A 865 28.29 -16.50 -24.46
CA GLY A 865 26.91 -16.92 -24.76
C GLY A 865 26.14 -15.99 -25.71
N ILE A 866 25.67 -16.52 -26.85
CA ILE A 866 24.91 -15.77 -27.87
C ILE A 866 23.60 -15.21 -27.31
N GLY A 867 23.29 -13.97 -27.67
CA GLY A 867 22.00 -13.32 -27.38
C GLY A 867 21.84 -12.84 -25.94
N LEU A 868 22.86 -13.02 -25.10
CA LEU A 868 22.86 -12.49 -23.73
C LEU A 868 23.39 -11.06 -23.74
N ARG A 869 22.56 -10.11 -23.27
CA ARG A 869 23.02 -8.76 -22.89
C ARG A 869 23.61 -8.81 -21.50
N LYS A 870 24.90 -8.49 -21.39
CA LYS A 870 25.61 -8.38 -20.11
C LYS A 870 26.05 -6.93 -19.91
N ASN A 871 25.83 -6.41 -18.72
CA ASN A 871 26.41 -5.16 -18.27
C ASN A 871 27.90 -5.40 -18.04
N VAL A 872 28.73 -4.87 -18.94
CA VAL A 872 30.18 -5.10 -18.91
C VAL A 872 30.91 -4.02 -18.12
N ILE A 873 30.40 -2.79 -18.11
CA ILE A 873 30.97 -1.68 -17.32
C ILE A 873 29.83 -0.98 -16.58
N SER A 874 29.76 -1.20 -15.26
CA SER A 874 28.78 -0.55 -14.39
C SER A 874 29.27 0.85 -14.00
N ASN A 875 28.51 1.87 -14.39
CA ASN A 875 28.74 3.29 -14.08
C ASN A 875 30.02 3.86 -14.72
N LEU A 876 29.93 4.33 -15.96
CA LEU A 876 31.05 4.96 -16.68
C LEU A 876 31.66 6.15 -15.94
N TRP A 877 30.87 6.86 -15.13
CA TRP A 877 31.35 7.96 -14.29
C TRP A 877 32.35 7.56 -13.20
N LYS A 878 32.60 6.27 -12.96
CA LYS A 878 33.69 5.82 -12.08
C LYS A 878 35.06 5.86 -12.75
N TYR A 879 35.08 5.91 -14.09
CA TYR A 879 36.29 5.85 -14.93
C TYR A 879 36.58 7.16 -15.63
N ALA A 880 35.74 8.16 -15.42
CA ALA A 880 35.91 9.49 -15.97
C ALA A 880 36.01 10.50 -14.84
N GLN A 881 36.85 11.49 -15.04
CA GLN A 881 37.06 12.60 -14.13
C GLN A 881 37.19 13.86 -14.96
N ASP A 882 36.54 14.90 -14.50
CA ASP A 882 36.59 16.23 -15.10
C ASP A 882 36.62 17.22 -13.93
N LYS A 883 37.47 18.23 -14.02
CA LYS A 883 37.71 19.11 -12.88
C LYS A 883 36.50 20.03 -12.64
N GLU A 884 35.78 20.36 -13.71
CA GLU A 884 34.72 21.36 -13.78
C GLU A 884 33.32 20.72 -13.77
N THR A 885 33.15 19.61 -14.48
CA THR A 885 31.89 18.88 -14.64
C THR A 885 31.86 17.62 -13.80
N ASN A 886 30.85 17.50 -12.94
CA ASN A 886 30.63 16.26 -12.19
C ASN A 886 30.54 15.06 -13.15
N ALA A 887 31.31 14.00 -12.91
CA ALA A 887 31.35 12.82 -13.79
C ALA A 887 29.97 12.20 -14.08
N GLN A 888 28.99 12.31 -13.18
CA GLN A 888 27.61 11.83 -13.44
C GLN A 888 26.86 12.68 -14.48
N ARG A 889 27.30 13.91 -14.72
CA ARG A 889 26.73 14.87 -15.68
C ARG A 889 27.42 14.85 -17.04
N LEU A 890 28.59 14.21 -17.17
CA LEU A 890 29.28 14.04 -18.45
C LEU A 890 28.44 13.20 -19.43
N VAL A 891 28.61 13.50 -20.72
CA VAL A 891 27.97 12.77 -21.82
C VAL A 891 28.91 11.67 -22.30
N TYR A 892 28.42 10.43 -22.27
CA TYR A 892 29.17 9.26 -22.73
C TYR A 892 28.56 8.73 -24.01
N THR A 893 29.39 8.48 -25.03
CA THR A 893 28.98 7.91 -26.31
C THR A 893 29.94 6.82 -26.79
N ILE A 894 29.42 5.78 -27.45
CA ILE A 894 30.25 4.82 -28.20
C ILE A 894 30.45 5.40 -29.60
N ILE A 895 31.67 5.76 -29.94
CA ILE A 895 31.99 6.39 -31.24
C ILE A 895 32.47 5.37 -32.28
N ASP A 896 33.11 4.30 -31.85
CA ASP A 896 33.61 3.25 -32.74
C ASP A 896 33.61 1.87 -32.07
N GLN A 897 33.46 0.83 -32.89
CA GLN A 897 33.52 -0.56 -32.46
C GLN A 897 33.92 -1.48 -33.63
N THR A 898 35.06 -2.18 -33.51
CA THR A 898 35.67 -2.91 -34.64
C THR A 898 34.92 -4.16 -35.10
N SER A 899 34.15 -4.81 -34.23
CA SER A 899 33.54 -6.12 -34.53
C SER A 899 32.10 -6.24 -34.01
N LYS A 900 31.24 -5.29 -34.41
CA LYS A 900 29.80 -5.29 -34.07
C LYS A 900 29.06 -6.59 -34.39
N ASN A 901 29.51 -7.33 -35.41
CA ASN A 901 28.94 -8.63 -35.79
C ASN A 901 29.32 -9.77 -34.83
N LEU A 902 30.36 -9.59 -34.00
CA LEU A 902 30.80 -10.54 -32.98
C LEU A 902 30.10 -10.25 -31.63
N VAL A 903 30.11 -8.98 -31.22
CA VAL A 903 29.43 -8.46 -30.02
C VAL A 903 29.02 -7.02 -30.31
N ASP A 904 27.85 -6.59 -29.84
CA ASP A 904 27.28 -5.26 -30.08
C ASP A 904 27.03 -4.56 -28.74
N CYS A 905 27.64 -3.38 -28.52
CA CYS A 905 27.63 -2.70 -27.23
C CYS A 905 26.84 -1.37 -27.30
N ALA A 906 26.10 -1.05 -26.25
CA ALA A 906 25.31 0.17 -26.13
C ALA A 906 25.42 0.78 -24.73
N ILE A 907 25.35 2.11 -24.63
CA ILE A 907 25.28 2.83 -23.35
C ILE A 907 23.81 3.04 -22.98
N ASN A 908 23.41 2.70 -21.75
CA ASN A 908 22.05 2.92 -21.25
C ASN A 908 21.89 4.28 -20.51
N ASN A 909 20.68 4.60 -20.06
CA ASN A 909 20.38 5.88 -19.40
C ASN A 909 21.13 6.08 -18.07
N GLU A 910 21.50 4.98 -17.40
CA GLU A 910 22.30 4.98 -16.17
C GLU A 910 23.82 5.05 -16.44
N LYS A 911 24.20 5.28 -17.71
CA LYS A 911 25.61 5.34 -18.16
C LYS A 911 26.36 4.03 -17.92
N HIS A 912 25.72 2.89 -18.09
CA HIS A 912 26.39 1.58 -18.12
C HIS A 912 26.58 1.13 -19.57
N ILE A 913 27.62 0.32 -19.82
CA ILE A 913 27.80 -0.33 -21.12
C ILE A 913 27.24 -1.74 -21.05
N ASP A 914 26.21 -1.99 -21.87
CA ASP A 914 25.62 -3.30 -22.07
C ASP A 914 26.08 -3.87 -23.42
N CYS A 915 26.67 -5.06 -23.42
CA CYS A 915 27.14 -5.75 -24.63
C CYS A 915 26.34 -7.04 -24.89
N GLU A 916 25.93 -7.24 -26.14
CA GLU A 916 25.18 -8.41 -26.63
C GLU A 916 26.06 -9.24 -27.57
N VAL A 917 26.37 -10.49 -27.20
CA VAL A 917 27.17 -11.39 -28.06
C VAL A 917 26.33 -11.85 -29.25
N LYS A 918 26.80 -11.56 -30.47
CA LYS A 918 26.12 -11.88 -31.72
C LYS A 918 26.61 -13.20 -32.35
N GLN A 919 27.87 -13.58 -32.11
CA GLN A 919 28.45 -14.83 -32.61
C GLN A 919 29.21 -15.57 -31.49
N ASN A 920 29.06 -16.89 -31.40
CA ASN A 920 29.79 -17.74 -30.43
C ASN A 920 31.15 -18.16 -30.98
N ARG A 921 32.07 -17.21 -31.15
CA ARG A 921 33.41 -17.49 -31.65
C ARG A 921 34.42 -16.69 -30.83
N ASP A 922 35.57 -17.29 -30.55
CA ASP A 922 36.68 -16.58 -29.91
C ASP A 922 37.09 -15.38 -30.77
N GLY A 923 37.17 -14.22 -30.12
CA GLY A 923 37.61 -12.98 -30.73
C GLY A 923 37.42 -11.81 -29.78
N PHE A 924 37.92 -10.64 -30.17
CA PHE A 924 37.74 -9.43 -29.39
C PHE A 924 37.08 -8.35 -30.25
N SER A 925 36.19 -7.58 -29.63
CA SER A 925 35.70 -6.32 -30.19
C SER A 925 36.30 -5.19 -29.38
N ARG A 926 37.05 -4.33 -30.04
CA ARG A 926 37.55 -3.09 -29.44
C ARG A 926 36.41 -2.07 -29.43
N VAL A 927 36.09 -1.52 -28.25
CA VAL A 927 35.04 -0.51 -28.07
C VAL A 927 35.68 0.80 -27.67
N THR A 928 35.42 1.86 -28.44
CA THR A 928 35.94 3.20 -28.17
C THR A 928 34.82 4.07 -27.60
N ILE A 929 34.99 4.50 -26.36
CA ILE A 929 34.09 5.39 -25.63
C ILE A 929 34.63 6.80 -25.68
N GLN A 930 33.75 7.75 -25.98
CA GLN A 930 34.02 9.17 -25.85
C GLN A 930 33.26 9.71 -24.63
N VAL A 931 33.95 10.47 -23.80
CA VAL A 931 33.36 11.32 -22.76
C VAL A 931 33.42 12.78 -23.24
N ASP A 932 32.38 13.54 -22.95
CA ASP A 932 32.15 14.89 -23.47
C ASP A 932 31.48 15.75 -22.39
N ASP A 933 32.02 16.94 -22.16
CA ASP A 933 31.54 17.96 -21.21
C ASP A 933 30.84 19.14 -21.90
N PHE A 934 30.52 18.97 -23.19
CA PHE A 934 29.98 19.91 -24.19
C PHE A 934 30.99 20.83 -24.89
N GLU A 935 32.26 20.86 -24.49
CA GLU A 935 33.29 21.69 -25.14
C GLU A 935 34.51 20.87 -25.56
N PHE A 936 34.95 19.95 -24.71
CA PHE A 936 36.07 19.05 -24.93
C PHE A 936 35.65 17.58 -24.82
N GLN A 937 36.50 16.71 -25.34
CA GLN A 937 36.23 15.29 -25.41
C GLN A 937 37.51 14.48 -25.20
N ASP A 938 37.40 13.36 -24.50
CA ASP A 938 38.46 12.35 -24.40
C ASP A 938 37.91 10.97 -24.73
N ARG A 939 38.82 10.05 -25.04
CA ARG A 939 38.50 8.73 -25.56
C ARG A 939 39.25 7.65 -24.81
N ALA A 940 38.50 6.69 -24.28
CA ALA A 940 39.04 5.46 -23.75
C ALA A 940 38.65 4.29 -24.64
N VAL A 941 39.53 3.30 -24.66
CA VAL A 941 39.32 2.05 -25.38
C VAL A 941 39.39 0.91 -24.38
N PHE A 942 38.48 -0.04 -24.52
CA PHE A 942 38.58 -1.34 -23.85
C PHE A 942 38.21 -2.45 -24.84
N ASN A 943 38.72 -3.65 -24.57
CA ASN A 943 38.44 -4.83 -25.34
C ASN A 943 37.32 -5.63 -24.67
N VAL A 944 36.33 -5.99 -25.48
CA VAL A 944 35.34 -7.01 -25.12
C VAL A 944 35.79 -8.32 -25.75
N GLU A 945 36.37 -9.20 -24.94
CA GLU A 945 36.75 -10.54 -25.36
C GLU A 945 35.51 -11.44 -25.34
N VAL A 946 35.12 -11.94 -26.50
CA VAL A 946 34.11 -12.99 -26.59
C VAL A 946 34.83 -14.32 -26.48
N THR A 947 34.57 -15.01 -25.37
CA THR A 947 35.01 -16.40 -25.20
C THR A 947 33.91 -17.31 -25.73
N GLN A 948 34.30 -18.26 -26.57
CA GLN A 948 33.42 -19.28 -27.10
C GLN A 948 32.85 -20.07 -25.92
N PHE A 949 31.54 -19.95 -25.73
CA PHE A 949 30.84 -20.72 -24.73
C PHE A 949 30.56 -22.10 -25.28
N CYS A 950 31.27 -23.09 -24.77
CA CYS A 950 31.00 -24.49 -25.07
C CYS A 950 30.04 -25.03 -24.01
N LYS A 951 28.80 -25.31 -24.41
CA LYS A 951 27.85 -25.99 -23.54
C LYS A 951 28.35 -27.42 -23.34
N ARG A 952 28.73 -27.76 -22.11
CA ARG A 952 29.13 -29.12 -21.75
C ARG A 952 28.01 -30.11 -22.04
N HIS A 953 28.39 -31.30 -22.47
CA HIS A 953 27.51 -32.42 -22.78
C HIS A 953 26.43 -32.07 -23.82
N GLU A 954 26.77 -31.36 -24.89
CA GLU A 954 25.78 -31.00 -25.93
C GLU A 954 25.38 -32.22 -26.75
N LYS A 955 26.36 -33.04 -27.18
CA LYS A 955 26.10 -34.23 -28.00
C LYS A 955 27.00 -35.39 -27.60
N LYS A 956 26.54 -36.62 -27.76
CA LYS A 956 27.41 -37.80 -27.70
C LYS A 956 28.05 -38.04 -29.06
N GLY A 957 29.25 -38.61 -29.06
CA GLY A 957 29.96 -38.98 -30.29
C GLY A 957 30.89 -40.17 -30.06
N CYS A 958 31.41 -40.73 -31.14
CA CYS A 958 32.19 -41.96 -31.12
C CYS A 958 33.66 -41.71 -31.46
N ILE A 959 34.56 -42.23 -30.63
CA ILE A 959 36.00 -42.29 -30.93
C ILE A 959 36.44 -43.75 -30.74
N GLY A 960 36.61 -44.46 -31.86
CA GLY A 960 36.71 -45.92 -31.85
C GLY A 960 35.40 -46.56 -31.41
N ASP A 961 35.47 -47.61 -30.60
CA ASP A 961 34.30 -48.29 -30.01
C ASP A 961 33.91 -47.70 -28.65
N VAL A 962 34.13 -46.40 -28.45
CA VAL A 962 33.87 -45.72 -27.18
C VAL A 962 33.04 -44.47 -27.41
N VAL A 963 31.98 -44.33 -26.62
CA VAL A 963 31.10 -43.15 -26.60
C VAL A 963 31.67 -42.14 -25.62
N PHE A 964 31.87 -40.91 -26.10
CA PHE A 964 32.22 -39.75 -25.29
C PHE A 964 31.13 -38.68 -25.40
N TRP A 965 30.99 -37.86 -24.37
CA TRP A 965 30.34 -36.57 -24.52
C TRP A 965 31.23 -35.63 -25.32
N PHE A 966 30.61 -34.77 -26.11
CA PHE A 966 31.23 -33.64 -26.76
C PHE A 966 30.49 -32.39 -26.34
N ASP A 967 31.26 -31.35 -26.05
CA ASP A 967 30.70 -30.03 -25.84
C ASP A 967 30.15 -29.46 -27.17
N SER A 968 29.50 -28.30 -27.08
CA SER A 968 28.99 -27.62 -28.27
C SER A 968 30.05 -27.08 -29.24
N CYS A 969 31.33 -27.24 -28.88
CA CYS A 969 32.49 -26.86 -29.68
C CYS A 969 33.16 -28.08 -30.31
N GLN A 970 32.58 -29.27 -30.16
CA GLN A 970 33.09 -30.56 -30.62
C GLN A 970 34.39 -31.00 -29.92
N SER A 971 34.72 -30.43 -28.77
CA SER A 971 35.79 -30.97 -27.93
C SER A 971 35.27 -32.21 -27.21
N GLN A 972 36.07 -33.28 -27.20
CA GLN A 972 35.78 -34.49 -26.45
C GLN A 972 35.84 -34.19 -24.95
N GLU A 973 34.79 -34.55 -24.23
CA GLU A 973 34.65 -34.41 -22.78
C GLU A 973 34.67 -35.79 -22.10
N GLU A 974 33.78 -36.00 -21.13
CA GLU A 974 33.75 -37.18 -20.28
C GLU A 974 33.40 -38.45 -21.06
N PHE A 975 34.10 -39.52 -20.73
CA PHE A 975 33.78 -40.87 -21.16
C PHE A 975 32.37 -41.25 -20.71
N VAL A 976 31.57 -41.80 -21.62
CA VAL A 976 30.22 -42.30 -21.31
C VAL A 976 30.27 -43.81 -21.10
N GLU A 977 30.65 -44.55 -22.15
CA GLU A 977 30.69 -46.01 -22.15
C GLU A 977 31.59 -46.55 -23.27
N SER A 978 32.12 -47.76 -23.08
CA SER A 978 32.86 -48.51 -24.10
C SER A 978 31.96 -49.63 -24.61
N CYS A 979 31.84 -49.76 -25.93
CA CYS A 979 30.97 -50.75 -26.56
C CYS A 979 31.50 -52.17 -26.32
N SER A 980 30.58 -53.10 -26.05
CA SER A 980 30.93 -54.49 -25.74
C SER A 980 31.35 -55.26 -27.00
N SER A 981 32.01 -56.41 -26.87
CA SER A 981 32.44 -57.22 -28.02
C SER A 981 31.25 -57.58 -28.94
N GLY A 982 31.24 -57.02 -30.16
CA GLY A 982 30.15 -57.17 -31.15
C GLY A 982 29.30 -55.91 -31.37
N GLU A 983 29.56 -54.85 -30.62
CA GLU A 983 28.98 -53.52 -30.78
C GLU A 983 30.03 -52.55 -31.32
N VAL A 984 29.61 -51.65 -32.19
CA VAL A 984 30.42 -50.58 -32.76
C VAL A 984 29.75 -49.26 -32.42
N CYS A 985 30.53 -48.29 -31.97
CA CYS A 985 29.99 -46.98 -31.66
C CYS A 985 29.57 -46.26 -32.95
N ARG A 986 28.29 -45.89 -33.08
CA ARG A 986 27.77 -45.10 -34.21
C ARG A 986 26.89 -43.96 -33.72
N GLU A 987 27.14 -42.75 -34.23
CA GLU A 987 26.36 -41.54 -33.90
C GLU A 987 26.23 -41.21 -32.39
N GLY A 988 27.18 -41.68 -31.57
CA GLY A 988 27.21 -41.42 -30.12
C GLY A 988 26.50 -42.47 -29.28
N GLU A 989 26.19 -43.63 -29.85
CA GLU A 989 25.60 -44.78 -29.15
C GLU A 989 26.33 -46.08 -29.53
N CYS A 990 26.40 -47.03 -28.61
CA CYS A 990 26.90 -48.37 -28.91
C CYS A 990 25.83 -49.19 -29.62
N GLU A 991 25.99 -49.37 -30.93
CA GLU A 991 25.08 -50.17 -31.75
C GLU A 991 25.68 -51.54 -32.05
N LYS A 992 24.88 -52.61 -32.01
CA LYS A 992 25.34 -53.93 -32.47
C LYS A 992 25.72 -53.86 -33.93
N TYR A 993 26.87 -54.44 -34.30
CA TYR A 993 27.28 -54.51 -35.69
C TYR A 993 26.34 -55.43 -36.46
N CYS A 994 25.41 -54.84 -37.19
CA CYS A 994 24.45 -55.54 -38.03
C CYS A 994 25.07 -55.70 -39.42
N ALA A 995 25.54 -56.91 -39.75
CA ALA A 995 25.95 -57.22 -41.11
C ALA A 995 24.77 -56.96 -42.07
N PRO A 996 24.94 -56.10 -43.09
CA PRO A 996 23.88 -55.75 -44.02
C PRO A 996 23.52 -56.94 -44.93
N ASN A 997 22.27 -57.00 -45.38
CA ASN A 997 21.78 -57.98 -46.38
C ASN A 997 21.85 -59.46 -45.96
N VAL A 998 21.79 -59.75 -44.65
CA VAL A 998 21.85 -61.13 -44.13
C VAL A 998 20.56 -61.91 -44.38
N GLY A 999 19.42 -61.21 -44.48
CA GLY A 999 18.12 -61.78 -44.81
C GLY A 999 17.38 -60.97 -45.86
N LYS A 1000 16.28 -61.51 -46.36
CA LYS A 1000 15.34 -60.79 -47.22
C LYS A 1000 13.95 -60.86 -46.59
N LYS A 1001 13.13 -59.80 -46.72
CA LYS A 1001 11.76 -59.76 -46.20
C LYS A 1001 10.85 -59.02 -47.18
N CYS A 1002 9.61 -59.48 -47.29
CA CYS A 1002 8.58 -58.84 -48.11
C CYS A 1002 7.89 -57.72 -47.34
N GLU A 1003 7.72 -56.57 -47.99
CA GLU A 1003 6.85 -55.49 -47.53
C GLU A 1003 6.30 -54.74 -48.75
N ASP A 1004 4.98 -54.55 -48.83
CA ASP A 1004 4.29 -53.83 -49.92
C ASP A 1004 4.66 -54.27 -51.35
N ASP A 1005 4.70 -55.59 -51.57
CA ASP A 1005 5.06 -56.26 -52.82
C ASP A 1005 6.49 -56.03 -53.31
N LYS A 1006 7.38 -55.58 -52.41
CA LYS A 1006 8.82 -55.47 -52.66
C LYS A 1006 9.59 -56.35 -51.68
N ILE A 1007 10.65 -56.96 -52.18
CA ILE A 1007 11.61 -57.69 -51.37
C ILE A 1007 12.66 -56.67 -50.94
N TYR A 1008 12.80 -56.46 -49.64
CA TYR A 1008 13.86 -55.67 -49.04
C TYR A 1008 14.94 -56.59 -48.50
N TRP A 1009 16.18 -56.14 -48.58
CA TRP A 1009 17.22 -56.71 -47.73
C TRP A 1009 16.91 -56.40 -46.27
N VAL A 1010 17.30 -57.29 -45.38
CA VAL A 1010 17.22 -57.10 -43.93
C VAL A 1010 18.59 -57.42 -43.38
N ASP A 1011 19.12 -56.54 -42.54
CA ASP A 1011 20.38 -56.80 -41.85
C ASP A 1011 20.22 -57.90 -40.78
N SER A 1012 21.34 -58.36 -40.22
CA SER A 1012 21.33 -59.38 -39.15
C SER A 1012 20.61 -58.95 -37.86
N CYS A 1013 20.24 -57.68 -37.73
CA CYS A 1013 19.49 -57.16 -36.59
C CYS A 1013 17.99 -56.97 -36.89
N GLY A 1014 17.53 -57.38 -38.07
CA GLY A 1014 16.13 -57.31 -38.45
C GLY A 1014 15.68 -55.95 -39.00
N LYS A 1015 16.60 -55.00 -39.22
CA LYS A 1015 16.27 -53.67 -39.74
C LYS A 1015 16.19 -53.71 -41.27
N LYS A 1016 15.15 -53.07 -41.81
CA LYS A 1016 14.84 -53.01 -43.25
C LYS A 1016 15.92 -52.20 -43.98
N GLY A 1017 16.60 -52.85 -44.92
CA GLY A 1017 17.60 -52.26 -45.80
C GLY A 1017 17.01 -51.78 -47.13
N SER A 1018 17.85 -51.64 -48.14
CA SER A 1018 17.43 -51.22 -49.48
C SER A 1018 16.52 -52.26 -50.15
N ILE A 1019 15.72 -51.81 -51.13
CA ILE A 1019 14.91 -52.69 -51.97
C ILE A 1019 15.88 -53.61 -52.73
N HIS A 1020 15.72 -54.92 -52.54
CA HIS A 1020 16.41 -55.93 -53.33
C HIS A 1020 15.72 -56.13 -54.68
N PHE A 1021 14.39 -56.20 -54.68
CA PHE A 1021 13.61 -56.44 -55.90
C PHE A 1021 12.16 -55.95 -55.74
N ASP A 1022 11.62 -55.23 -56.72
CA ASP A 1022 10.21 -54.84 -56.76
C ASP A 1022 9.43 -55.85 -57.62
N CYS A 1023 8.47 -56.57 -57.02
CA CYS A 1023 7.76 -57.60 -57.76
C CYS A 1023 6.92 -57.03 -58.91
N ARG A 1024 6.51 -55.75 -58.83
CA ARG A 1024 5.63 -55.12 -59.83
C ARG A 1024 6.29 -54.89 -61.18
N ASP A 1025 7.62 -54.88 -61.23
CA ASP A 1025 8.37 -54.71 -62.48
C ASP A 1025 8.28 -55.94 -63.39
N ASN A 1026 7.79 -57.07 -62.87
CA ASN A 1026 7.50 -58.26 -63.64
C ASN A 1026 5.98 -58.37 -63.86
N LEU A 1027 5.52 -58.12 -65.10
CA LEU A 1027 4.11 -58.05 -65.51
C LEU A 1027 3.26 -59.28 -65.15
N ALA A 1028 3.89 -60.41 -64.81
CA ALA A 1028 3.19 -61.62 -64.37
C ALA A 1028 3.12 -61.80 -62.84
N ARG A 1029 3.92 -61.11 -62.00
CA ARG A 1029 4.13 -61.45 -60.58
C ARG A 1029 3.93 -60.27 -59.63
N ASN A 1030 2.71 -60.00 -59.21
CA ASN A 1030 2.39 -58.79 -58.46
C ASN A 1030 2.37 -58.93 -56.93
N GLN A 1031 2.74 -60.08 -56.34
CA GLN A 1031 2.70 -60.27 -54.88
C GLN A 1031 3.99 -60.83 -54.29
N CYS A 1032 4.48 -60.23 -53.19
CA CYS A 1032 5.66 -60.69 -52.48
C CYS A 1032 5.28 -61.57 -51.28
N ARG A 1033 5.78 -62.81 -51.21
CA ARG A 1033 5.65 -63.69 -50.02
C ARG A 1033 6.98 -64.39 -49.71
N ASN A 1034 7.32 -64.49 -48.43
CA ASN A 1034 8.53 -65.18 -47.94
C ASN A 1034 9.81 -64.78 -48.70
N ALA A 1035 9.97 -63.49 -48.99
CA ALA A 1035 11.08 -62.92 -49.77
C ALA A 1035 11.20 -63.41 -51.22
N GLN A 1036 10.09 -63.83 -51.83
CA GLN A 1036 10.01 -64.23 -53.24
C GLN A 1036 8.82 -63.53 -53.93
N CYS A 1037 8.93 -63.30 -55.24
CA CYS A 1037 7.85 -62.75 -56.04
C CYS A 1037 7.01 -63.89 -56.63
N CYS A 1038 5.71 -63.88 -56.38
CA CYS A 1038 4.80 -64.96 -56.71
C CYS A 1038 3.74 -64.53 -57.75
N VAL A 1039 3.36 -65.47 -58.61
CA VAL A 1039 2.17 -65.36 -59.48
C VAL A 1039 1.02 -66.11 -58.82
N GLY A 1040 0.12 -65.39 -58.15
CA GLY A 1040 -0.94 -66.01 -57.37
C GLY A 1040 -0.40 -66.94 -56.26
N ASN A 1041 -1.15 -67.99 -55.90
CA ASN A 1041 -0.84 -68.86 -54.76
C ASN A 1041 0.13 -70.03 -55.04
N PHE A 1042 0.58 -70.27 -56.28
CA PHE A 1042 1.20 -71.56 -56.63
C PHE A 1042 2.63 -71.50 -57.20
N PHE A 1043 3.11 -70.37 -57.71
CA PHE A 1043 4.46 -70.28 -58.28
C PHE A 1043 5.22 -69.05 -57.78
N CYS A 1044 6.10 -69.27 -56.80
CA CYS A 1044 7.05 -68.29 -56.29
C CYS A 1044 8.44 -68.62 -56.82
N GLN A 1045 9.15 -67.63 -57.31
CA GLN A 1045 10.53 -67.77 -57.77
C GLN A 1045 11.35 -66.70 -57.07
N THR A 1046 12.52 -67.09 -56.56
CA THR A 1046 13.52 -66.13 -56.10
C THR A 1046 14.00 -65.31 -57.30
N PRO A 1047 13.95 -63.97 -57.24
CA PRO A 1047 14.64 -63.14 -58.22
C PRO A 1047 16.15 -63.40 -58.19
#